data_AF-A0A2D4QWB4-F1
#
_entry.id   AF-A0A2D4QWB4-F1
#
_cell.length_a   1.000
_cell.length_b   1.000
_cell.length_c   1.000
_cell.angle_alpha   90.00
_cell.angle_beta   90.00
_cell.angle_gamma   90.00
#
_symmetry.space_group_name_H-M   'P 1'
#
loop_
_entity.id
_entity.type
_entity.pdbx_description
1 polymer ?
#
loop_
_entity_poly.entity_id
_entity_poly.type
_entity_poly.pdbx_seq_one_letter_code
_entity_poly.pdbx_strand_id
1 'polypeptide(L)'
;MAYIGNDLEVAFQSYLIIDDISSSFNGSVTSFALQVGGAAPVPLPINPQQCLISVAGVIQEPDPTGSSGFNLSGGNIVFSSAPSGGASFFGVILAGADYVNVGVDFPAGSNSAPSITFVTDKDTGFFSKAANEIGIACAGTEVGVFSATGLSSGFADGSAASPSIFFTSDTNTGLARPASDEIIITTGGVERASFGSAEIVFNDASNDLDFRVEGNGDANLLHIDAGNDRIGISTATPSALLDVDGGDALIHGATVGRGAGDVASNTVVGNNALDANTSGANNTAIGDEALTANTSGDSNTAVGQDALSANTTSNNSTAVGHDALKVSTGAKNTALGAVALSSNTSAENNTACGYNALNANTTAGFNTAVGSRTLDANTTGNANVAVGAFALYSNTTADDNVGVGYNSLGANTTGTQNVAVGALALDANTTASNHVAIGYNSLTNNTGASNTAVGWQTCGTNTTGAYLTAVGVQAMFSNTTGSQNTAIGAQALDANTTASGSTAVGYDALGANSTGPENTAVGNIALQVNTTGTQNVAIGSRALDANTTASDNTACGYNALSANTTGARNSAFGSLALDANTQGAYNTAIGYEALTTNTTASYNVAVGYEALEANTTGTQNVAVGANALDANTTASNNTAVGYESLTTNTTGAQNTSIGYQTLRSNTSGANNEAIGYQALYSNNTGGNNQAIGRVALYTNTTGASNVAVGRGALYSNTTASDNTAVGREALSSNTTASNNTAVGRSALLANTTGTQNVAVGTFALDANTTANNNTAVGYVSLTSNTTGTENTATGRNSLSSNTTGNYNVAVGSLALNGNTTADNVTAVGYNALRNNTTGANNVAIGYQALLANTTGNLNTACGQEALQDNTTARYNSAFGRQALANVTTGEENTAIGFQAGDAIVDGGKNICIGSNADVDNDGREFSITIGNNILSNDSNCFTFGKSGNRVHNQFTSNASWTRNSDVRLKKDIQTNADLGLGFINDLRTVTYKWKAPSELDTSLSSYNAAKTEADYTNKMYGFIAQEVKQALDDHNVTDFSGWTVDNEDIQGISYEMFVMPLVKAVQELSAENTALKARLDAAGI
;
A
#
# COMPACT_ATOMS: atom_id res chain seq x y z
N MET A 1 -153.80 53.25 31.05
CA MET A 1 -153.25 52.31 32.05
C MET A 1 -152.95 53.18 33.28
N ALA A 2 -153.70 53.17 34.39
CA ALA A 2 -154.55 52.13 35.02
C ALA A 2 -153.72 50.92 35.47
N TYR A 3 -153.81 50.41 36.71
CA TYR A 3 -154.69 50.73 37.86
C TYR A 3 -153.92 50.35 39.17
N ILE A 4 -153.73 51.23 40.17
CA ILE A 4 -154.53 51.47 41.40
C ILE A 4 -154.77 50.19 42.24
N GLY A 5 -154.50 50.14 43.57
CA GLY A 5 -153.95 51.18 44.45
C GLY A 5 -154.15 50.90 45.97
N ASN A 6 -154.09 51.98 46.77
CA ASN A 6 -154.23 52.11 48.25
C ASN A 6 -152.98 51.86 49.13
N ASP A 7 -152.94 52.58 50.25
CA ASP A 7 -151.82 52.72 51.20
C ASP A 7 -151.86 51.74 52.39
N LEU A 8 -150.66 51.50 52.96
CA LEU A 8 -150.34 50.87 54.26
C LEU A 8 -151.01 49.51 54.58
N GLU A 9 -150.23 48.44 54.45
CA GLU A 9 -150.36 47.23 55.27
C GLU A 9 -149.06 47.07 56.10
N VAL A 10 -149.18 47.05 57.44
CA VAL A 10 -148.04 47.11 58.39
C VAL A 10 -148.27 46.15 59.56
N ALA A 11 -147.25 45.42 60.02
CA ALA A 11 -147.41 44.24 60.90
C ALA A 11 -146.59 44.29 62.21
N PHE A 12 -147.24 44.42 63.38
CA PHE A 12 -146.65 44.58 64.73
C PHE A 12 -147.51 43.84 65.82
N GLN A 13 -147.41 43.92 67.17
CA GLN A 13 -146.60 44.68 68.17
C GLN A 13 -146.82 44.14 69.63
N SER A 14 -146.40 44.84 70.70
CA SER A 14 -146.72 44.49 72.13
C SER A 14 -146.74 45.68 73.15
N TYR A 15 -147.55 45.60 74.24
CA TYR A 15 -148.07 46.79 74.98
C TYR A 15 -148.27 46.78 76.52
N LEU A 16 -148.47 48.00 77.07
CA LEU A 16 -148.74 48.50 78.44
C LEU A 16 -150.14 49.21 78.52
N ILE A 17 -150.54 49.87 79.63
CA ILE A 17 -151.95 50.28 79.94
C ILE A 17 -152.12 51.69 80.59
N ILE A 18 -153.32 52.31 80.51
CA ILE A 18 -153.73 53.62 81.11
C ILE A 18 -154.76 53.45 82.26
N ASP A 19 -154.84 54.40 83.20
CA ASP A 19 -155.94 54.50 84.19
C ASP A 19 -157.31 54.83 83.53
N ASP A 20 -158.42 54.41 84.18
CA ASP A 20 -159.80 54.72 83.74
C ASP A 20 -160.26 56.14 84.13
N ILE A 21 -160.93 56.81 83.20
CA ILE A 21 -161.39 58.21 83.27
C ILE A 21 -162.90 58.37 83.02
N SER A 22 -163.64 57.26 82.87
CA SER A 22 -165.07 57.22 82.54
C SER A 22 -165.99 57.99 83.50
N SER A 23 -165.60 58.11 84.77
CA SER A 23 -166.34 58.83 85.80
C SER A 23 -166.47 60.34 85.56
N SER A 24 -165.63 60.91 84.69
CA SER A 24 -165.62 62.36 84.39
C SER A 24 -166.61 62.77 83.29
N PHE A 25 -167.27 61.81 82.65
CA PHE A 25 -168.11 62.02 81.47
C PHE A 25 -169.47 62.63 81.83
N ASN A 26 -169.85 63.73 81.18
CA ASN A 26 -171.05 64.51 81.52
C ASN A 26 -171.82 65.09 80.33
N GLY A 27 -171.47 64.74 79.09
CA GLY A 27 -172.08 65.28 77.88
C GLY A 27 -171.65 66.70 77.48
N SER A 28 -170.66 67.31 78.15
CA SER A 28 -170.23 68.71 77.86
C SER A 28 -168.73 69.00 77.87
N VAL A 29 -167.90 68.24 78.60
CA VAL A 29 -166.44 68.46 78.65
C VAL A 29 -165.64 67.33 78.01
N THR A 30 -164.34 67.60 77.81
CA THR A 30 -163.58 67.03 76.71
C THR A 30 -162.18 66.56 77.17
N SER A 31 -161.36 67.45 77.71
CA SER A 31 -160.03 67.07 78.23
C SER A 31 -160.10 66.52 79.66
N PHE A 32 -159.49 65.35 79.91
CA PHE A 32 -159.46 64.62 81.19
C PHE A 32 -158.02 64.15 81.51
N ALA A 33 -157.57 64.13 82.77
CA ALA A 33 -156.15 63.84 83.06
C ALA A 33 -155.69 62.41 82.71
N LEU A 34 -154.54 62.29 82.03
CA LEU A 34 -153.75 61.07 81.94
C LEU A 34 -153.02 60.89 83.26
N GLN A 35 -153.66 60.15 84.14
CA GLN A 35 -153.00 59.60 85.30
C GLN A 35 -152.52 58.18 84.95
N VAL A 36 -151.37 57.84 85.52
CA VAL A 36 -151.04 56.46 85.85
C VAL A 36 -150.75 56.51 87.34
N GLY A 37 -151.57 55.87 88.16
CA GLY A 37 -151.41 55.80 89.61
C GLY A 37 -151.73 57.07 90.41
N GLY A 38 -152.51 58.01 89.87
CA GLY A 38 -153.11 59.14 90.60
C GLY A 38 -152.17 60.21 91.22
N ALA A 39 -150.86 59.99 91.24
CA ALA A 39 -149.90 60.81 91.99
C ALA A 39 -149.63 62.21 91.39
N ALA A 40 -150.03 62.43 90.14
CA ALA A 40 -149.78 63.63 89.32
C ALA A 40 -148.31 63.90 88.88
N PRO A 41 -147.36 62.97 89.12
CA PRO A 41 -146.37 62.69 88.07
C PRO A 41 -146.11 61.19 87.86
N VAL A 42 -146.15 60.76 86.60
CA VAL A 42 -145.51 59.55 86.05
C VAL A 42 -145.02 59.91 84.64
N PRO A 43 -143.89 59.37 84.12
CA PRO A 43 -143.37 59.76 82.80
C PRO A 43 -144.37 59.49 81.67
N LEU A 44 -144.65 60.50 80.85
CA LEU A 44 -145.54 60.39 79.70
C LEU A 44 -144.92 59.48 78.61
N PRO A 45 -145.61 58.40 78.18
CA PRO A 45 -145.20 57.60 77.04
C PRO A 45 -145.37 58.34 75.70
N ILE A 46 -144.82 57.77 74.62
CA ILE A 46 -144.25 58.57 73.53
C ILE A 46 -145.17 58.73 72.29
N ASN A 47 -146.28 58.00 72.17
CA ASN A 47 -147.17 58.09 71.00
C ASN A 47 -148.65 57.71 71.30
N PRO A 48 -149.67 58.49 70.89
CA PRO A 48 -151.08 58.08 70.94
C PRO A 48 -151.45 56.85 70.08
N GLN A 49 -150.66 56.50 69.07
CA GLN A 49 -150.76 55.22 68.34
C GLN A 49 -149.83 54.12 68.87
N GLN A 50 -148.98 54.45 69.86
CA GLN A 50 -148.69 53.41 70.83
C GLN A 50 -149.98 53.11 71.63
N CYS A 51 -150.98 54.00 71.69
CA CYS A 51 -152.21 53.73 72.40
C CYS A 51 -153.37 53.16 71.55
N LEU A 52 -154.22 52.32 72.15
CA LEU A 52 -155.45 51.75 71.58
C LEU A 52 -156.56 51.74 72.65
N ILE A 53 -157.75 52.30 72.36
CA ILE A 53 -158.81 52.55 73.35
C ILE A 53 -160.18 52.05 72.86
N SER A 54 -161.13 51.87 73.77
CA SER A 54 -162.56 51.72 73.48
C SER A 54 -163.43 52.60 74.37
N VAL A 55 -164.58 53.05 73.84
CA VAL A 55 -165.67 53.70 74.57
C VAL A 55 -166.99 53.05 74.15
N ALA A 56 -167.83 52.68 75.12
CA ALA A 56 -169.13 52.02 74.89
C ALA A 56 -169.08 50.76 73.98
N GLY A 57 -167.92 50.11 73.86
CA GLY A 57 -167.68 48.96 72.98
C GLY A 57 -167.25 49.31 71.55
N VAL A 58 -167.28 50.58 71.17
CA VAL A 58 -166.65 51.08 69.93
C VAL A 58 -165.16 51.28 70.22
N ILE A 59 -164.26 50.66 69.46
CA ILE A 59 -162.82 51.01 69.54
C ILE A 59 -162.71 52.47 69.12
N GLN A 60 -162.15 53.30 70.00
CA GLN A 60 -161.82 54.66 69.67
C GLN A 60 -160.47 54.61 68.98
N GLU A 61 -160.49 54.61 67.64
CA GLU A 61 -159.31 54.92 66.85
C GLU A 61 -158.76 56.26 67.36
N PRO A 62 -157.46 56.38 67.69
CA PRO A 62 -156.92 57.52 68.44
C PRO A 62 -157.37 58.87 67.86
N ASP A 63 -158.27 59.54 68.59
CA ASP A 63 -159.08 60.68 68.17
C ASP A 63 -158.76 61.90 69.05
N PRO A 64 -157.89 62.82 68.57
CA PRO A 64 -157.29 63.90 69.36
C PRO A 64 -158.18 65.01 69.93
N THR A 65 -159.48 65.01 69.66
CA THR A 65 -160.24 66.25 69.39
C THR A 65 -161.17 66.78 70.50
N GLY A 66 -161.10 66.25 71.72
CA GLY A 66 -162.04 66.60 72.77
C GLY A 66 -162.68 65.43 73.49
N SER A 67 -163.83 64.93 73.03
CA SER A 67 -164.90 64.56 73.94
C SER A 67 -165.42 63.08 74.03
N SER A 68 -165.70 62.26 72.97
CA SER A 68 -165.76 60.76 72.97
C SER A 68 -164.99 60.21 71.73
N GLY A 69 -163.94 59.39 71.89
CA GLY A 69 -162.71 59.33 71.06
C GLY A 69 -161.49 58.92 71.93
N PHE A 70 -160.24 59.34 71.64
CA PHE A 70 -159.20 59.69 72.67
C PHE A 70 -157.91 60.34 72.08
N ASN A 71 -157.44 61.46 72.64
CA ASN A 71 -156.06 61.98 72.46
C ASN A 71 -155.11 61.46 73.55
N LEU A 72 -153.81 61.74 73.41
CA LEU A 72 -152.93 62.05 74.54
C LEU A 72 -152.34 63.47 74.34
N SER A 73 -152.74 64.47 75.14
CA SER A 73 -152.32 65.87 75.00
C SER A 73 -152.16 66.58 76.35
N GLY A 74 -151.01 67.21 76.59
CA GLY A 74 -150.77 68.01 77.80
C GLY A 74 -150.74 67.23 79.12
N GLY A 75 -150.64 65.90 79.07
CA GLY A 75 -150.89 65.03 80.23
C GLY A 75 -152.37 64.73 80.48
N ASN A 76 -153.22 64.85 79.45
CA ASN A 76 -154.65 64.56 79.45
C ASN A 76 -155.05 63.64 78.27
N ILE A 77 -156.08 62.80 78.42
CA ILE A 77 -156.82 62.18 77.32
C ILE A 77 -157.96 63.11 76.86
N VAL A 78 -158.15 63.21 75.54
CA VAL A 78 -158.98 64.27 74.90
C VAL A 78 -159.66 63.75 73.61
N PHE A 79 -160.70 62.95 73.76
CA PHE A 79 -161.65 62.26 72.84
C PHE A 79 -162.28 63.00 71.56
N SER A 80 -163.54 62.85 71.05
CA SER A 80 -164.26 63.87 70.16
C SER A 80 -165.63 64.45 70.59
N SER A 81 -166.76 63.69 70.71
CA SER A 81 -168.10 64.19 71.16
C SER A 81 -168.54 63.81 72.60
N ALA A 82 -168.89 64.76 73.48
CA ALA A 82 -168.68 64.57 74.94
C ALA A 82 -169.51 63.42 75.52
N PRO A 83 -168.93 62.48 76.30
CA PRO A 83 -169.58 61.20 76.49
C PRO A 83 -170.70 61.39 77.50
N SER A 84 -171.81 60.72 77.26
CA SER A 84 -172.94 60.73 78.19
C SER A 84 -172.51 60.21 79.57
N GLY A 85 -173.08 60.79 80.62
CA GLY A 85 -172.90 60.27 81.98
C GLY A 85 -173.40 58.84 82.06
N GLY A 86 -172.46 57.88 82.13
CA GLY A 86 -172.74 56.44 82.13
C GLY A 86 -172.10 55.61 80.99
N ALA A 87 -171.31 56.21 80.08
CA ALA A 87 -170.57 55.45 79.06
C ALA A 87 -169.31 54.74 79.63
N SER A 88 -168.97 53.56 79.12
CA SER A 88 -167.79 52.77 79.52
C SER A 88 -166.52 53.11 78.71
N PHE A 89 -165.33 52.75 79.22
CA PHE A 89 -164.00 53.07 78.66
C PHE A 89 -162.97 51.94 78.87
N PHE A 90 -161.89 51.90 78.08
CA PHE A 90 -160.74 50.96 78.16
C PHE A 90 -159.55 51.50 77.35
N GLY A 91 -158.26 51.34 77.75
CA GLY A 91 -157.13 51.82 76.93
C GLY A 91 -155.70 51.35 77.23
N VAL A 92 -154.89 51.09 76.17
CA VAL A 92 -153.58 50.39 76.25
C VAL A 92 -152.43 51.04 75.45
N ILE A 93 -151.28 51.39 76.06
CA ILE A 93 -150.09 52.05 75.46
C ILE A 93 -148.93 51.07 75.18
N LEU A 94 -148.50 50.90 73.93
CA LEU A 94 -147.41 50.06 73.39
C LEU A 94 -146.02 50.47 73.90
N ALA A 95 -145.37 49.59 74.67
CA ALA A 95 -144.03 49.79 75.22
C ALA A 95 -143.33 48.46 75.54
N GLY A 96 -142.00 48.41 75.39
CA GLY A 96 -141.14 47.34 75.92
C GLY A 96 -140.97 46.09 75.04
N ALA A 97 -141.78 45.91 74.00
CA ALA A 97 -141.64 44.86 72.98
C ALA A 97 -142.14 45.41 71.62
N ASP A 98 -141.28 45.50 70.61
CA ASP A 98 -140.84 44.43 69.70
C ASP A 98 -141.93 44.14 68.64
N TYR A 99 -141.70 44.51 67.37
CA TYR A 99 -141.07 43.70 66.30
C TYR A 99 -142.08 42.65 65.74
N VAL A 100 -141.91 42.07 64.54
CA VAL A 100 -140.87 41.13 64.11
C VAL A 100 -140.37 41.43 62.69
N ASN A 101 -139.06 41.55 62.55
CA ASN A 101 -138.35 41.48 61.28
C ASN A 101 -138.50 40.08 60.66
N VAL A 102 -139.02 39.98 59.44
CA VAL A 102 -139.03 38.73 58.66
C VAL A 102 -138.20 38.89 57.38
N GLY A 103 -136.89 39.05 57.57
CA GLY A 103 -135.94 38.76 56.50
C GLY A 103 -136.05 37.27 56.15
N VAL A 104 -136.55 36.98 54.96
CA VAL A 104 -136.60 35.60 54.45
C VAL A 104 -135.28 35.31 53.75
N ASP A 105 -134.35 34.70 54.48
CA ASP A 105 -133.21 34.02 53.86
C ASP A 105 -133.73 33.09 52.76
N PHE A 106 -133.10 33.12 51.58
CA PHE A 106 -133.27 32.06 50.59
C PHE A 106 -132.86 30.75 51.28
N PRO A 107 -133.78 29.80 51.57
CA PRO A 107 -133.49 28.76 52.54
C PRO A 107 -132.30 27.91 52.11
N ALA A 108 -131.50 27.45 53.08
CA ALA A 108 -130.44 26.49 52.80
C ALA A 108 -131.07 25.22 52.18
N GLY A 109 -130.60 24.87 50.99
CA GLY A 109 -131.00 23.68 50.26
C GLY A 109 -129.78 22.94 49.74
N SER A 110 -129.99 21.74 49.21
CA SER A 110 -128.95 20.98 48.50
C SER A 110 -129.37 20.75 47.06
N ASN A 111 -128.44 20.29 46.23
CA ASN A 111 -128.74 19.71 44.92
C ASN A 111 -129.82 18.62 44.99
N SER A 112 -129.88 17.85 46.08
CA SER A 112 -130.88 16.82 46.37
C SER A 112 -132.16 17.30 47.09
N ALA A 113 -132.25 18.59 47.44
CA ALA A 113 -133.41 19.21 48.09
C ALA A 113 -133.36 20.74 47.89
N PRO A 114 -133.64 21.25 46.67
CA PRO A 114 -133.57 22.67 46.36
C PRO A 114 -134.70 23.46 47.07
N SER A 115 -134.39 24.66 47.55
CA SER A 115 -135.27 25.44 48.43
C SER A 115 -136.37 26.22 47.70
N ILE A 116 -136.29 26.36 46.37
CA ILE A 116 -137.44 26.65 45.51
C ILE A 116 -137.57 25.51 44.49
N THR A 117 -138.64 24.72 44.64
CA THR A 117 -138.96 23.53 43.84
C THR A 117 -140.43 23.53 43.41
N PHE A 118 -140.81 22.66 42.46
CA PHE A 118 -142.19 22.59 41.95
C PHE A 118 -143.13 21.80 42.87
N VAL A 119 -144.45 21.84 42.62
CA VAL A 119 -145.45 21.33 43.59
C VAL A 119 -145.41 19.80 43.76
N THR A 120 -144.99 19.06 42.73
CA THR A 120 -144.94 17.58 42.71
C THR A 120 -143.54 17.00 42.55
N ASP A 121 -142.56 17.81 42.17
CA ASP A 121 -141.13 17.46 42.03
C ASP A 121 -140.37 18.18 43.16
N LYS A 122 -139.46 17.47 43.85
CA LYS A 122 -138.76 17.96 45.04
C LYS A 122 -137.23 17.92 44.93
N ASP A 123 -136.68 17.58 43.76
CA ASP A 123 -135.22 17.52 43.53
C ASP A 123 -134.74 18.33 42.31
N THR A 124 -135.67 19.03 41.62
CA THR A 124 -135.39 20.01 40.57
C THR A 124 -135.78 21.43 41.00
N GLY A 125 -134.83 22.38 41.00
CA GLY A 125 -135.08 23.73 41.52
C GLY A 125 -133.83 24.58 41.75
N PHE A 126 -134.01 25.71 42.44
CA PHE A 126 -132.93 26.64 42.80
C PHE A 126 -132.66 26.61 44.30
N PHE A 127 -131.40 26.82 44.70
CA PHE A 127 -131.01 26.91 46.11
C PHE A 127 -129.87 27.89 46.36
N SER A 128 -129.81 28.42 47.59
CA SER A 128 -128.64 29.17 48.09
C SER A 128 -127.51 28.18 48.36
N LYS A 129 -126.43 28.26 47.59
CA LYS A 129 -125.26 27.35 47.70
C LYS A 129 -124.28 27.88 48.75
N ALA A 130 -124.00 29.19 48.69
CA ALA A 130 -123.12 29.93 49.59
C ALA A 130 -123.47 31.43 49.55
N ALA A 131 -122.84 32.24 50.39
CA ALA A 131 -123.00 33.68 50.35
C ALA A 131 -122.58 34.24 48.98
N ASN A 132 -123.52 34.88 48.27
CA ASN A 132 -123.40 35.36 46.89
C ASN A 132 -123.33 34.27 45.79
N GLU A 133 -123.77 33.03 46.05
CA GLU A 133 -123.84 31.95 45.05
C GLU A 133 -125.21 31.24 45.02
N ILE A 134 -125.83 31.21 43.83
CA ILE A 134 -127.10 30.50 43.57
C ILE A 134 -126.80 29.25 42.74
N GLY A 135 -127.12 28.08 43.31
CA GLY A 135 -127.01 26.78 42.63
C GLY A 135 -128.28 26.41 41.87
N ILE A 136 -128.11 25.81 40.69
CA ILE A 136 -129.21 25.28 39.86
C ILE A 136 -129.17 23.75 39.94
N ALA A 137 -130.23 23.15 40.49
CA ALA A 137 -130.39 21.71 40.61
C ALA A 137 -131.41 21.16 39.61
N CYS A 138 -131.10 20.02 39.00
CA CYS A 138 -132.02 19.24 38.17
C CYS A 138 -131.83 17.76 38.48
N ALA A 139 -132.92 17.05 38.78
CA ALA A 139 -132.91 15.62 39.15
C ALA A 139 -131.84 15.28 40.21
N GLY A 140 -131.74 16.08 41.28
CA GLY A 140 -130.78 15.87 42.36
C GLY A 140 -129.34 16.34 42.11
N THR A 141 -129.02 16.87 40.92
CA THR A 141 -127.64 17.21 40.50
C THR A 141 -127.47 18.69 40.21
N GLU A 142 -126.36 19.29 40.66
CA GLU A 142 -126.03 20.69 40.37
C GLU A 142 -125.45 20.81 38.95
N VAL A 143 -126.05 21.66 38.11
CA VAL A 143 -125.70 21.80 36.68
C VAL A 143 -125.19 23.19 36.30
N GLY A 144 -125.11 24.11 37.27
CA GLY A 144 -124.57 25.45 37.10
C GLY A 144 -124.68 26.28 38.38
N VAL A 145 -123.79 27.27 38.51
CA VAL A 145 -123.76 28.22 39.64
C VAL A 145 -123.67 29.64 39.09
N PHE A 146 -124.52 30.54 39.59
CA PHE A 146 -124.37 31.98 39.40
C PHE A 146 -123.66 32.57 40.61
N SER A 147 -122.52 33.24 40.39
CA SER A 147 -121.76 33.97 41.42
C SER A 147 -121.49 35.41 41.00
N ALA A 148 -120.85 36.19 41.88
CA ALA A 148 -120.45 37.57 41.64
C ALA A 148 -119.45 37.78 40.49
N THR A 149 -118.89 36.72 39.89
CA THR A 149 -118.00 36.78 38.71
C THR A 149 -118.63 36.27 37.41
N GLY A 150 -119.90 35.82 37.43
CA GLY A 150 -120.63 35.33 36.26
C GLY A 150 -120.93 33.83 36.30
N LEU A 151 -121.27 33.28 35.13
CA LEU A 151 -121.60 31.85 34.95
C LEU A 151 -120.36 31.11 34.41
N SER A 152 -119.97 30.00 35.04
CA SER A 152 -118.80 29.21 34.66
C SER A 152 -119.16 27.83 34.09
N SER A 153 -118.70 27.56 32.87
CA SER A 153 -118.62 26.22 32.27
C SER A 153 -117.49 26.18 31.24
N GLY A 154 -116.75 25.06 31.18
CA GLY A 154 -115.54 24.93 30.34
C GLY A 154 -115.57 23.70 29.43
N PHE A 155 -114.79 23.73 28.36
CA PHE A 155 -114.60 22.61 27.44
C PHE A 155 -113.67 21.54 28.04
N ALA A 156 -113.76 20.30 27.53
CA ALA A 156 -113.02 19.15 28.01
C ALA A 156 -111.85 18.74 27.09
N ASP A 157 -110.98 17.86 27.61
CA ASP A 157 -109.78 17.36 26.95
C ASP A 157 -110.10 16.21 25.97
N GLY A 158 -109.22 15.94 25.01
CA GLY A 158 -109.44 14.92 23.97
C GLY A 158 -108.16 14.50 23.24
N SER A 159 -108.22 13.42 22.46
CA SER A 159 -107.05 12.80 21.80
C SER A 159 -107.26 12.57 20.30
N ALA A 160 -106.22 12.14 19.56
CA ALA A 160 -106.31 11.90 18.12
C ALA A 160 -107.40 10.88 17.73
N ALA A 161 -107.67 9.88 18.58
CA ALA A 161 -108.70 8.87 18.35
C ALA A 161 -110.11 9.29 18.82
N SER A 162 -110.21 10.33 19.66
CA SER A 162 -111.44 10.89 20.22
C SER A 162 -111.26 12.40 20.43
N PRO A 163 -111.44 13.23 19.38
CA PRO A 163 -111.21 14.67 19.47
C PRO A 163 -112.22 15.32 20.40
N SER A 164 -111.83 16.38 21.13
CA SER A 164 -112.78 17.12 21.97
C SER A 164 -113.71 18.04 21.15
N ILE A 165 -113.36 18.31 19.88
CA ILE A 165 -114.27 18.86 18.87
C ILE A 165 -114.19 17.96 17.62
N PHE A 166 -115.23 17.15 17.41
CA PHE A 166 -115.35 16.15 16.33
C PHE A 166 -116.61 16.39 15.49
N PHE A 167 -116.66 15.83 14.28
CA PHE A 167 -117.85 15.92 13.43
C PHE A 167 -118.87 14.83 13.81
N THR A 168 -120.17 15.14 13.86
CA THR A 168 -121.18 14.26 14.47
C THR A 168 -121.40 12.90 13.79
N SER A 169 -120.83 12.66 12.62
CA SER A 169 -120.77 11.36 11.93
C SER A 169 -119.36 10.80 11.72
N ASP A 170 -118.33 11.55 12.11
CA ASP A 170 -116.92 11.14 12.09
C ASP A 170 -116.28 11.53 13.42
N THR A 171 -116.22 10.55 14.32
CA THR A 171 -115.76 10.73 15.70
C THR A 171 -114.25 10.62 15.85
N ASN A 172 -113.48 10.48 14.76
CA ASN A 172 -112.02 10.38 14.81
C ASN A 172 -111.29 11.36 13.87
N THR A 173 -112.03 12.18 13.11
CA THR A 173 -111.55 13.39 12.44
C THR A 173 -111.98 14.64 13.19
N GLY A 174 -111.06 15.56 13.49
CA GLY A 174 -111.39 16.79 14.22
C GLY A 174 -110.20 17.50 14.86
N LEU A 175 -110.50 18.30 15.88
CA LEU A 175 -109.53 19.01 16.72
C LEU A 175 -109.53 18.42 18.13
N ALA A 176 -108.33 18.07 18.61
CA ALA A 176 -108.15 17.53 19.95
C ALA A 176 -107.19 18.42 20.77
N ARG A 177 -107.46 18.51 22.07
CA ARG A 177 -106.58 19.15 23.06
C ARG A 177 -106.07 18.07 24.02
N PRO A 178 -104.92 17.42 23.72
CA PRO A 178 -104.39 16.32 24.54
C PRO A 178 -103.66 16.82 25.80
N ALA A 179 -103.11 18.04 25.76
CA ALA A 179 -102.40 18.68 26.86
C ALA A 179 -102.70 20.20 26.94
N SER A 180 -102.08 20.89 27.90
CA SER A 180 -102.07 22.36 27.92
C SER A 180 -101.13 22.91 26.85
N ASP A 181 -101.56 24.01 26.22
CA ASP A 181 -100.84 24.74 25.18
C ASP A 181 -100.47 23.90 23.94
N GLU A 182 -101.32 22.92 23.61
CA GLU A 182 -101.20 22.01 22.46
C GLU A 182 -102.57 21.77 21.79
N ILE A 183 -102.60 21.84 20.47
CA ILE A 183 -103.76 21.48 19.63
C ILE A 183 -103.27 20.56 18.50
N ILE A 184 -103.98 19.45 18.26
CA ILE A 184 -103.66 18.55 17.15
C ILE A 184 -104.81 18.44 16.15
N ILE A 185 -104.46 18.37 14.86
CA ILE A 185 -105.38 18.03 13.77
C ILE A 185 -105.26 16.53 13.53
N THR A 186 -106.38 15.82 13.67
CA THR A 186 -106.48 14.37 13.42
C THR A 186 -107.45 14.10 12.27
N THR A 187 -107.12 13.13 11.42
CA THR A 187 -108.03 12.60 10.39
C THR A 187 -107.97 11.07 10.40
N GLY A 188 -109.13 10.42 10.37
CA GLY A 188 -109.20 8.95 10.43
C GLY A 188 -108.70 8.35 11.75
N GLY A 189 -108.54 9.14 12.82
CA GLY A 189 -108.00 8.72 14.11
C GLY A 189 -106.48 8.79 14.24
N VAL A 190 -105.80 9.35 13.24
CA VAL A 190 -104.33 9.53 13.22
C VAL A 190 -104.00 11.02 13.18
N GLU A 191 -103.00 11.42 13.97
CA GLU A 191 -102.45 12.77 13.95
C GLU A 191 -101.87 13.09 12.56
N ARG A 192 -102.18 14.29 12.05
CA ARG A 192 -101.69 14.78 10.73
C ARG A 192 -100.83 16.02 10.87
N ALA A 193 -101.10 16.82 11.90
CA ALA A 193 -100.25 17.92 12.32
C ALA A 193 -100.51 18.23 13.80
N SER A 194 -99.46 18.23 14.62
CA SER A 194 -99.48 18.79 15.97
C SER A 194 -99.00 20.24 15.94
N PHE A 195 -99.69 21.10 16.70
CA PHE A 195 -99.36 22.51 16.91
C PHE A 195 -99.06 22.69 18.40
N GLY A 196 -97.83 22.34 18.78
CA GLY A 196 -97.32 22.51 20.14
C GLY A 196 -96.63 23.86 20.33
N SER A 197 -96.27 24.15 21.57
CA SER A 197 -95.53 25.37 21.94
C SER A 197 -94.03 25.34 21.58
N ALA A 198 -93.51 24.21 21.11
CA ALA A 198 -92.10 24.02 20.73
C ALA A 198 -91.88 23.94 19.21
N GLU A 199 -92.74 23.20 18.50
CA GLU A 199 -92.61 22.93 17.06
C GLU A 199 -93.97 22.57 16.43
N ILE A 200 -94.02 22.57 15.10
CA ILE A 200 -95.15 22.07 14.29
C ILE A 200 -94.64 20.83 13.56
N VAL A 201 -95.22 19.67 13.84
CA VAL A 201 -94.75 18.39 13.32
C VAL A 201 -95.72 17.87 12.26
N PHE A 202 -95.21 17.63 11.05
CA PHE A 202 -95.90 16.90 10.00
C PHE A 202 -95.29 15.49 9.93
N ASN A 203 -95.94 14.52 10.55
CA ASN A 203 -95.46 13.15 10.68
C ASN A 203 -96.64 12.18 10.52
N ASP A 204 -96.59 11.30 9.51
CA ASP A 204 -97.53 10.20 9.38
C ASP A 204 -96.88 8.92 9.93
N ALA A 205 -97.49 8.32 10.94
CA ALA A 205 -97.08 7.03 11.48
C ALA A 205 -97.47 5.84 10.57
N SER A 206 -97.78 6.09 9.29
CA SER A 206 -98.14 5.10 8.28
C SER A 206 -97.67 5.49 6.86
N ASN A 207 -97.18 4.49 6.13
CA ASN A 207 -96.87 4.44 4.70
C ASN A 207 -96.51 5.77 3.98
N ASP A 208 -95.22 6.12 4.03
CA ASP A 208 -94.41 6.83 3.03
C ASP A 208 -95.20 7.72 2.03
N LEU A 209 -95.36 8.99 2.38
CA LEU A 209 -95.97 10.02 1.53
C LEU A 209 -94.98 11.15 1.24
N ASP A 210 -94.61 11.31 -0.03
CA ASP A 210 -93.66 12.33 -0.49
C ASP A 210 -94.11 13.75 -0.14
N PHE A 211 -93.18 14.57 0.36
CA PHE A 211 -93.40 16.00 0.57
C PHE A 211 -92.77 16.81 -0.58
N ARG A 212 -93.59 17.46 -1.41
CA ARG A 212 -93.13 18.21 -2.59
C ARG A 212 -93.60 19.67 -2.59
N VAL A 213 -92.70 20.56 -2.98
CA VAL A 213 -92.97 21.96 -3.31
C VAL A 213 -92.73 22.16 -4.81
N GLU A 214 -93.74 22.64 -5.53
CA GLU A 214 -93.71 22.87 -6.98
C GLU A 214 -93.90 24.36 -7.33
N GLY A 215 -93.28 24.81 -8.42
CA GLY A 215 -93.51 26.11 -9.02
C GLY A 215 -94.54 26.05 -10.17
N ASN A 216 -94.99 27.22 -10.65
CA ASN A 216 -95.94 27.34 -11.77
C ASN A 216 -95.33 27.02 -13.17
N GLY A 217 -94.27 26.21 -13.21
CA GLY A 217 -93.51 25.85 -14.41
C GLY A 217 -92.44 24.80 -14.10
N ASP A 218 -91.76 24.95 -12.95
CA ASP A 218 -90.71 24.05 -12.49
C ASP A 218 -91.25 23.00 -11.51
N ALA A 219 -91.46 21.79 -12.01
CA ALA A 219 -91.87 20.64 -11.20
C ALA A 219 -90.70 20.09 -10.38
N ASN A 220 -90.95 19.66 -9.15
CA ASN A 220 -89.94 19.12 -8.21
C ASN A 220 -88.86 20.11 -7.76
N LEU A 221 -89.20 21.41 -7.66
CA LEU A 221 -88.30 22.45 -7.15
C LEU A 221 -87.70 22.09 -5.77
N LEU A 222 -88.51 21.46 -4.90
CA LEU A 222 -88.03 20.64 -3.78
C LEU A 222 -88.94 19.41 -3.67
N HIS A 223 -88.36 18.21 -3.64
CA HIS A 223 -89.05 16.93 -3.57
C HIS A 223 -88.41 16.07 -2.49
N ILE A 224 -89.15 15.66 -1.47
CA ILE A 224 -88.70 14.66 -0.49
C ILE A 224 -89.37 13.33 -0.86
N ASP A 225 -88.56 12.40 -1.37
CA ASP A 225 -88.91 11.02 -1.74
C ASP A 225 -88.88 10.20 -0.44
N ALA A 226 -90.06 9.96 0.13
CA ALA A 226 -90.21 9.26 1.39
C ALA A 226 -89.93 7.76 1.24
N GLY A 227 -90.21 7.19 0.07
CA GLY A 227 -90.01 5.76 -0.21
C GLY A 227 -88.53 5.34 -0.35
N ASN A 228 -87.61 6.30 -0.49
CA ASN A 228 -86.17 6.05 -0.59
C ASN A 228 -85.30 6.83 0.43
N ASP A 229 -85.91 7.61 1.33
CA ASP A 229 -85.28 8.56 2.27
C ASP A 229 -84.42 9.66 1.59
N ARG A 230 -84.93 10.36 0.57
CA ARG A 230 -84.11 11.28 -0.26
C ARG A 230 -84.73 12.65 -0.50
N ILE A 231 -83.88 13.62 -0.86
CA ILE A 231 -84.26 14.98 -1.23
C ILE A 231 -83.77 15.28 -2.65
N GLY A 232 -84.68 15.54 -3.58
CA GLY A 232 -84.41 16.09 -4.90
C GLY A 232 -84.65 17.59 -4.96
N ILE A 233 -83.79 18.31 -5.68
CA ILE A 233 -83.97 19.71 -6.08
C ILE A 233 -83.91 19.73 -7.61
N SER A 234 -84.99 20.21 -8.25
CA SER A 234 -85.23 20.16 -9.70
C SER A 234 -85.34 18.75 -10.32
N THR A 235 -85.28 17.67 -9.53
CA THR A 235 -85.42 16.28 -10.00
C THR A 235 -86.59 15.55 -9.34
N ALA A 236 -87.32 14.76 -10.14
CA ALA A 236 -88.43 13.92 -9.70
C ALA A 236 -88.00 12.55 -9.14
N THR A 237 -86.73 12.18 -9.31
CA THR A 237 -86.19 10.85 -8.98
C THR A 237 -84.79 11.00 -8.38
N PRO A 238 -84.66 11.51 -7.14
CA PRO A 238 -83.36 11.74 -6.52
C PRO A 238 -82.56 10.43 -6.42
N SER A 239 -81.38 10.42 -7.04
CA SER A 239 -80.46 9.27 -7.09
C SER A 239 -79.65 9.10 -5.80
N ALA A 240 -79.57 10.15 -4.97
CA ALA A 240 -78.84 10.22 -3.71
C ALA A 240 -79.69 10.88 -2.60
N LEU A 241 -79.22 10.82 -1.34
CA LEU A 241 -79.88 11.43 -0.17
C LEU A 241 -80.17 12.93 -0.35
N LEU A 242 -79.30 13.64 -1.08
CA LEU A 242 -79.55 14.94 -1.67
C LEU A 242 -79.08 14.90 -3.13
N ASP A 243 -79.97 15.21 -4.07
CA ASP A 243 -79.71 15.26 -5.51
C ASP A 243 -80.18 16.60 -6.08
N VAL A 244 -79.39 17.20 -6.98
CA VAL A 244 -79.62 18.55 -7.52
C VAL A 244 -79.37 18.52 -9.02
N ASP A 245 -80.43 18.70 -9.80
CA ASP A 245 -80.40 18.58 -11.26
C ASP A 245 -80.54 19.95 -11.96
N GLY A 246 -80.14 20.03 -13.22
CA GLY A 246 -80.29 21.22 -14.07
C GLY A 246 -79.14 22.24 -14.05
N GLY A 247 -78.06 22.01 -13.29
CA GLY A 247 -76.86 22.85 -13.34
C GLY A 247 -76.00 22.79 -12.07
N ASP A 248 -75.10 23.76 -11.93
CA ASP A 248 -74.23 23.89 -10.76
C ASP A 248 -74.99 24.48 -9.55
N ALA A 249 -74.78 23.90 -8.37
CA ALA A 249 -75.36 24.41 -7.12
C ALA A 249 -74.49 25.54 -6.54
N LEU A 250 -75.10 26.68 -6.22
CA LEU A 250 -74.40 27.83 -5.62
C LEU A 250 -74.60 27.85 -4.09
N ILE A 251 -73.60 27.42 -3.33
CA ILE A 251 -73.65 27.33 -1.87
C ILE A 251 -72.83 28.46 -1.25
N HIS A 252 -73.51 29.48 -0.71
CA HIS A 252 -72.89 30.70 -0.13
C HIS A 252 -71.91 31.44 -1.07
N GLY A 253 -72.06 31.29 -2.39
CA GLY A 253 -71.18 31.87 -3.41
C GLY A 253 -70.13 30.90 -3.98
N ALA A 254 -69.95 29.71 -3.39
CA ALA A 254 -69.15 28.66 -4.00
C ALA A 254 -69.99 27.85 -5.00
N THR A 255 -69.51 27.74 -6.23
CA THR A 255 -70.05 26.88 -7.29
C THR A 255 -69.71 25.42 -6.99
N VAL A 256 -70.70 24.53 -7.04
CA VAL A 256 -70.56 23.08 -6.83
C VAL A 256 -71.19 22.35 -8.02
N GLY A 257 -70.37 21.81 -8.92
CA GLY A 257 -70.84 21.19 -10.17
C GLY A 257 -69.73 20.98 -11.22
N ARG A 258 -69.91 21.54 -12.42
CA ARG A 258 -69.08 21.34 -13.62
C ARG A 258 -68.34 22.61 -14.08
N GLY A 259 -68.72 23.78 -13.58
CA GLY A 259 -68.18 25.08 -13.98
C GLY A 259 -68.75 25.60 -15.30
N ALA A 260 -68.13 26.64 -15.82
CA ALA A 260 -68.57 27.25 -17.07
C ALA A 260 -68.47 26.27 -18.26
N GLY A 261 -69.40 26.43 -19.21
CA GLY A 261 -69.51 25.58 -20.39
C GLY A 261 -70.23 24.24 -20.18
N ASP A 262 -70.65 23.90 -18.95
CA ASP A 262 -71.41 22.67 -18.62
C ASP A 262 -70.78 21.37 -19.18
N VAL A 263 -69.44 21.28 -19.11
CA VAL A 263 -68.73 20.10 -19.61
C VAL A 263 -68.82 18.97 -18.58
N ALA A 264 -69.66 17.97 -18.88
CA ALA A 264 -70.11 16.94 -17.94
C ALA A 264 -69.03 16.06 -17.26
N SER A 265 -67.76 16.13 -17.68
CA SER A 265 -66.63 15.44 -17.01
C SER A 265 -65.78 16.34 -16.12
N ASN A 266 -66.11 17.63 -15.99
CA ASN A 266 -65.46 18.53 -15.04
C ASN A 266 -66.00 18.35 -13.61
N THR A 267 -65.23 18.80 -12.61
CA THR A 267 -65.61 18.78 -11.19
C THR A 267 -65.17 20.08 -10.54
N VAL A 268 -66.13 20.89 -10.11
CA VAL A 268 -65.91 22.27 -9.64
C VAL A 268 -66.51 22.46 -8.25
N VAL A 269 -65.71 22.98 -7.32
CA VAL A 269 -66.10 23.24 -5.91
C VAL A 269 -65.39 24.50 -5.41
N GLY A 270 -65.92 25.69 -5.70
CA GLY A 270 -65.29 26.95 -5.30
C GLY A 270 -65.91 28.22 -5.88
N ASN A 271 -65.48 29.39 -5.36
CA ASN A 271 -65.86 30.70 -5.88
C ASN A 271 -64.97 31.06 -7.09
N ASN A 272 -65.55 31.57 -8.18
CA ASN A 272 -64.85 31.84 -9.46
C ASN A 272 -64.00 30.66 -9.99
N ALA A 273 -64.35 29.42 -9.61
CA ALA A 273 -63.62 28.23 -10.05
C ALA A 273 -64.08 27.82 -11.46
N LEU A 274 -63.13 27.68 -12.39
CA LEU A 274 -63.36 27.30 -13.80
C LEU A 274 -64.47 28.12 -14.50
N ASP A 275 -64.45 29.44 -14.32
CA ASP A 275 -65.51 30.36 -14.76
C ASP A 275 -65.37 30.88 -16.21
N ALA A 276 -64.18 30.83 -16.82
CA ALA A 276 -63.98 31.17 -18.23
C ALA A 276 -64.11 29.98 -19.20
N ASN A 277 -64.47 28.79 -18.72
CA ASN A 277 -64.46 27.57 -19.52
C ASN A 277 -65.58 27.51 -20.59
N THR A 278 -65.21 27.01 -21.76
CA THR A 278 -66.09 26.90 -22.94
C THR A 278 -66.13 25.50 -23.55
N SER A 279 -65.06 24.72 -23.36
CA SER A 279 -64.86 23.44 -24.05
C SER A 279 -63.86 22.49 -23.38
N GLY A 280 -63.09 22.95 -22.38
CA GLY A 280 -62.10 22.13 -21.69
C GLY A 280 -62.76 21.07 -20.81
N ALA A 281 -62.32 19.82 -20.96
CA ALA A 281 -62.94 18.64 -20.37
C ALA A 281 -62.02 17.92 -19.36
N ASN A 282 -62.65 17.14 -18.46
CA ASN A 282 -61.98 16.36 -17.40
C ASN A 282 -61.19 17.22 -16.40
N ASN A 283 -61.57 18.50 -16.24
CA ASN A 283 -60.90 19.44 -15.36
C ASN A 283 -61.48 19.38 -13.92
N THR A 284 -60.61 19.38 -12.92
CA THR A 284 -60.99 19.51 -11.50
C THR A 284 -60.56 20.89 -10.99
N ALA A 285 -61.48 21.69 -10.44
CA ALA A 285 -61.20 23.03 -9.91
C ALA A 285 -61.85 23.25 -8.54
N ILE A 286 -61.06 23.22 -7.48
CA ILE A 286 -61.52 23.22 -6.09
C ILE A 286 -60.80 24.32 -5.31
N GLY A 287 -61.45 25.46 -5.10
CA GLY A 287 -60.86 26.63 -4.45
C GLY A 287 -61.35 27.95 -5.02
N ASP A 288 -60.84 29.05 -4.48
CA ASP A 288 -61.17 30.41 -4.91
C ASP A 288 -60.29 30.81 -6.11
N GLU A 289 -60.90 31.21 -7.22
CA GLU A 289 -60.23 31.50 -8.52
C GLU A 289 -59.42 30.31 -9.10
N ALA A 290 -59.71 29.08 -8.64
CA ALA A 290 -59.05 27.87 -9.13
C ALA A 290 -59.35 27.64 -10.62
N LEU A 291 -58.31 27.57 -11.46
CA LEU A 291 -58.40 27.33 -12.90
C LEU A 291 -59.30 28.33 -13.67
N THR A 292 -59.51 29.55 -13.13
CA THR A 292 -60.43 30.58 -13.66
C THR A 292 -60.31 30.79 -15.18
N ALA A 293 -59.11 31.09 -15.70
CA ALA A 293 -58.92 31.49 -17.09
C ALA A 293 -59.02 30.35 -18.13
N ASN A 294 -59.30 29.10 -17.73
CA ASN A 294 -59.18 27.94 -18.61
C ASN A 294 -60.37 27.84 -19.58
N THR A 295 -60.17 28.36 -20.80
CA THR A 295 -61.18 28.35 -21.85
C THR A 295 -61.40 26.99 -22.52
N SER A 296 -60.32 26.23 -22.74
CA SER A 296 -60.31 25.03 -23.58
C SER A 296 -59.18 24.04 -23.25
N GLY A 297 -58.52 24.19 -22.10
CA GLY A 297 -57.50 23.22 -21.66
C GLY A 297 -58.14 22.00 -21.01
N ASP A 298 -57.56 20.82 -21.24
CA ASP A 298 -58.11 19.51 -20.83
C ASP A 298 -57.31 18.82 -19.71
N SER A 299 -58.02 18.03 -18.90
CA SER A 299 -57.46 17.10 -17.91
C SER A 299 -56.56 17.77 -16.87
N ASN A 300 -56.86 19.02 -16.50
CA ASN A 300 -56.13 19.75 -15.48
C ASN A 300 -56.76 19.56 -14.10
N THR A 301 -55.94 19.56 -13.05
CA THR A 301 -56.39 19.55 -11.66
C THR A 301 -55.87 20.81 -10.97
N ALA A 302 -56.76 21.56 -10.32
CA ALA A 302 -56.47 22.77 -9.57
C ALA A 302 -57.18 22.69 -8.21
N VAL A 303 -56.43 22.66 -7.11
CA VAL A 303 -56.96 22.51 -5.74
C VAL A 303 -56.26 23.49 -4.81
N GLY A 304 -56.91 24.61 -4.50
CA GLY A 304 -56.35 25.73 -3.74
C GLY A 304 -56.76 27.08 -4.33
N GLN A 305 -56.59 28.15 -3.55
CA GLN A 305 -56.80 29.51 -4.05
C GLN A 305 -55.73 29.86 -5.10
N ASP A 306 -56.13 30.49 -6.21
CA ASP A 306 -55.26 30.85 -7.34
C ASP A 306 -54.52 29.67 -8.03
N ALA A 307 -54.93 28.43 -7.76
CA ALA A 307 -54.30 27.25 -8.34
C ALA A 307 -54.52 27.21 -9.86
N LEU A 308 -53.43 27.23 -10.63
CA LEU A 308 -53.41 27.20 -12.10
C LEU A 308 -54.27 28.31 -12.76
N SER A 309 -54.46 29.44 -12.08
CA SER A 309 -55.46 30.47 -12.42
C SER A 309 -55.31 31.08 -13.81
N ALA A 310 -54.07 31.26 -14.32
CA ALA A 310 -53.82 31.85 -15.64
C ALA A 310 -53.75 30.85 -16.82
N ASN A 311 -53.98 29.55 -16.59
CA ASN A 311 -54.02 28.59 -17.69
C ASN A 311 -55.22 28.87 -18.61
N THR A 312 -55.00 28.99 -19.92
CA THR A 312 -56.06 29.27 -20.91
C THR A 312 -56.40 28.08 -21.81
N THR A 313 -55.39 27.31 -22.25
CA THR A 313 -55.51 26.23 -23.24
C THR A 313 -54.52 25.07 -23.02
N SER A 314 -53.87 25.00 -21.84
CA SER A 314 -52.86 23.97 -21.53
C SER A 314 -53.49 22.74 -20.89
N ASN A 315 -52.87 21.58 -21.10
CA ASN A 315 -53.45 20.28 -20.77
C ASN A 315 -52.58 19.44 -19.81
N ASN A 316 -53.24 18.57 -19.06
CA ASN A 316 -52.64 17.58 -18.15
C ASN A 316 -51.80 18.16 -17.00
N SER A 317 -52.05 19.40 -16.57
CA SER A 317 -51.33 20.03 -15.46
C SER A 317 -52.07 19.84 -14.13
N THR A 318 -51.34 19.53 -13.06
CA THR A 318 -51.86 19.34 -11.70
C THR A 318 -51.27 20.41 -10.78
N ALA A 319 -52.13 21.16 -10.09
CA ALA A 319 -51.80 22.24 -9.18
C ALA A 319 -52.57 22.06 -7.88
N VAL A 320 -51.88 21.87 -6.76
CA VAL A 320 -52.49 21.60 -5.45
C VAL A 320 -51.79 22.45 -4.39
N GLY A 321 -52.38 23.59 -4.05
CA GLY A 321 -51.85 24.60 -3.14
C GLY A 321 -52.16 26.03 -3.59
N HIS A 322 -52.08 26.96 -2.64
CA HIS A 322 -52.17 28.41 -2.90
C HIS A 322 -51.10 28.85 -3.91
N ASP A 323 -51.47 29.60 -4.96
CA ASP A 323 -50.58 29.99 -6.08
C ASP A 323 -49.88 28.85 -6.85
N ALA A 324 -50.25 27.58 -6.66
CA ALA A 324 -49.61 26.48 -7.37
C ALA A 324 -49.81 26.64 -8.89
N LEU A 325 -48.71 26.70 -9.67
CA LEU A 325 -48.73 26.96 -11.12
C LEU A 325 -49.43 28.27 -11.57
N LYS A 326 -49.61 29.27 -10.69
CA LYS A 326 -50.43 30.49 -10.91
C LYS A 326 -50.41 31.04 -12.34
N VAL A 327 -49.23 31.36 -12.90
CA VAL A 327 -49.10 32.04 -14.20
C VAL A 327 -48.91 31.11 -15.42
N SER A 328 -49.13 29.80 -15.26
CA SER A 328 -48.68 28.78 -16.22
C SER A 328 -49.56 28.56 -17.45
N THR A 329 -48.96 28.75 -18.63
CA THR A 329 -49.51 28.29 -19.92
C THR A 329 -48.81 27.05 -20.48
N GLY A 330 -47.75 26.56 -19.83
CA GLY A 330 -47.04 25.32 -20.22
C GLY A 330 -47.75 24.03 -19.77
N ALA A 331 -47.52 22.92 -20.47
CA ALA A 331 -48.27 21.66 -20.32
C ALA A 331 -47.59 20.58 -19.46
N LYS A 332 -48.40 19.63 -18.97
CA LYS A 332 -47.96 18.44 -18.20
C LYS A 332 -47.14 18.77 -16.95
N ASN A 333 -47.43 19.88 -16.29
CA ASN A 333 -46.72 20.30 -15.09
C ASN A 333 -47.44 19.82 -13.83
N THR A 334 -46.72 19.29 -12.86
CA THR A 334 -47.24 18.94 -11.53
C THR A 334 -46.68 19.90 -10.49
N ALA A 335 -47.53 20.50 -9.67
CA ALA A 335 -47.18 21.41 -8.58
C ALA A 335 -48.03 21.06 -7.34
N LEU A 336 -47.37 20.65 -6.25
CA LEU A 336 -47.99 20.25 -4.99
C LEU A 336 -47.32 21.00 -3.83
N GLY A 337 -47.99 22.02 -3.31
CA GLY A 337 -47.48 22.94 -2.29
C GLY A 337 -47.82 24.39 -2.63
N ALA A 338 -47.85 25.25 -1.59
CA ALA A 338 -48.06 26.67 -1.81
C ALA A 338 -46.86 27.30 -2.54
N VAL A 339 -47.14 28.15 -3.54
CA VAL A 339 -46.14 28.84 -4.38
C VAL A 339 -45.20 27.86 -5.10
N ALA A 340 -45.67 26.64 -5.38
CA ALA A 340 -44.96 25.66 -6.20
C ALA A 340 -45.10 26.01 -7.68
N LEU A 341 -43.98 26.15 -8.40
CA LEU A 341 -43.92 26.40 -9.84
C LEU A 341 -44.71 27.65 -10.32
N SER A 342 -44.88 28.64 -9.42
CA SER A 342 -45.80 29.76 -9.59
C SER A 342 -45.40 30.79 -10.64
N SER A 343 -44.12 30.93 -10.97
CA SER A 343 -43.63 31.83 -12.05
C SER A 343 -43.55 31.16 -13.43
N ASN A 344 -43.98 29.91 -13.57
CA ASN A 344 -43.94 29.21 -14.86
C ASN A 344 -44.77 29.96 -15.89
N THR A 345 -44.18 30.37 -17.01
CA THR A 345 -44.93 31.01 -18.09
C THR A 345 -45.25 30.01 -19.19
N SER A 346 -44.27 29.22 -19.64
CA SER A 346 -44.42 28.33 -20.79
C SER A 346 -43.64 27.00 -20.70
N ALA A 347 -43.02 26.68 -19.56
CA ALA A 347 -42.25 25.45 -19.45
C ALA A 347 -43.13 24.20 -19.31
N GLU A 348 -42.64 23.05 -19.76
CA GLU A 348 -43.39 21.79 -19.77
C GLU A 348 -42.71 20.64 -19.00
N ASN A 349 -43.52 19.64 -18.64
CA ASN A 349 -43.09 18.35 -18.06
C ASN A 349 -42.32 18.49 -16.73
N ASN A 350 -42.54 19.57 -15.97
CA ASN A 350 -41.92 19.76 -14.67
C ASN A 350 -42.75 19.13 -13.53
N THR A 351 -42.07 18.66 -12.48
CA THR A 351 -42.69 18.22 -11.22
C THR A 351 -42.14 19.04 -10.07
N ALA A 352 -42.99 19.71 -9.31
CA ALA A 352 -42.68 20.51 -8.14
C ALA A 352 -43.54 20.04 -6.95
N CYS A 353 -42.91 19.67 -5.83
CA CYS A 353 -43.60 19.11 -4.67
C CYS A 353 -42.97 19.66 -3.38
N GLY A 354 -43.49 20.78 -2.90
CA GLY A 354 -43.02 21.49 -1.71
C GLY A 354 -43.32 22.98 -1.78
N TYR A 355 -43.25 23.66 -0.64
CA TYR A 355 -43.30 25.12 -0.57
C TYR A 355 -42.15 25.73 -1.40
N ASN A 356 -42.46 26.68 -2.30
CA ASN A 356 -41.49 27.31 -3.21
C ASN A 356 -40.69 26.31 -4.10
N ALA A 357 -41.17 25.09 -4.34
CA ALA A 357 -40.49 24.17 -5.26
C ALA A 357 -40.57 24.71 -6.71
N LEU A 358 -39.42 24.82 -7.39
CA LEU A 358 -39.27 25.34 -8.76
C LEU A 358 -39.87 26.75 -8.99
N ASN A 359 -39.96 27.58 -7.95
CA ASN A 359 -40.76 28.82 -7.92
C ASN A 359 -40.39 29.83 -9.03
N ALA A 360 -39.11 30.17 -9.23
CA ALA A 360 -38.69 31.16 -10.24
C ALA A 360 -38.63 30.63 -11.69
N ASN A 361 -39.05 29.38 -11.93
CA ASN A 361 -38.95 28.74 -13.24
C ASN A 361 -39.91 29.37 -14.23
N THR A 362 -39.42 29.82 -15.39
CA THR A 362 -40.26 30.49 -16.40
C THR A 362 -40.40 29.64 -17.66
N THR A 363 -39.29 29.13 -18.20
CA THR A 363 -39.27 28.38 -19.47
C THR A 363 -38.54 27.03 -19.39
N ALA A 364 -37.92 26.67 -18.27
CA ALA A 364 -37.11 25.46 -18.18
C ALA A 364 -37.93 24.18 -17.96
N GLY A 365 -37.71 23.17 -18.80
CA GLY A 365 -38.51 21.94 -18.83
C GLY A 365 -37.85 20.72 -18.18
N PHE A 366 -38.66 19.68 -17.99
CA PHE A 366 -38.25 18.35 -17.51
C PHE A 366 -37.60 18.31 -16.11
N ASN A 367 -37.73 19.36 -15.31
CA ASN A 367 -37.16 19.39 -13.96
C ASN A 367 -38.06 18.65 -12.94
N THR A 368 -37.44 17.99 -11.98
CA THR A 368 -38.11 17.37 -10.82
C THR A 368 -37.60 18.01 -9.54
N ALA A 369 -38.48 18.55 -8.71
CA ALA A 369 -38.18 19.32 -7.51
C ALA A 369 -39.08 18.86 -6.35
N VAL A 370 -38.54 18.15 -5.37
CA VAL A 370 -39.31 17.53 -4.27
C VAL A 370 -38.72 17.93 -2.92
N GLY A 371 -39.29 18.94 -2.30
CA GLY A 371 -38.85 19.51 -1.03
C GLY A 371 -38.99 21.03 -0.98
N SER A 372 -39.02 21.60 0.22
CA SER A 372 -39.11 23.06 0.39
C SER A 372 -37.91 23.77 -0.26
N ARG A 373 -38.19 24.78 -1.10
CA ARG A 373 -37.20 25.56 -1.85
C ARG A 373 -36.21 24.73 -2.66
N THR A 374 -36.67 23.62 -3.24
CA THR A 374 -35.91 22.88 -4.25
C THR A 374 -35.93 23.66 -5.57
N LEU A 375 -34.75 23.89 -6.17
CA LEU A 375 -34.62 24.64 -7.45
C LEU A 375 -35.33 26.02 -7.44
N ASP A 376 -35.40 26.70 -6.29
CA ASP A 376 -36.17 27.95 -6.07
C ASP A 376 -35.76 29.07 -7.05
N ALA A 377 -34.46 29.17 -7.38
CA ALA A 377 -33.90 30.17 -8.30
C ALA A 377 -33.83 29.75 -9.78
N ASN A 378 -34.26 28.53 -10.13
CA ASN A 378 -34.08 28.01 -11.50
C ASN A 378 -35.00 28.75 -12.46
N THR A 379 -34.45 29.34 -13.52
CA THR A 379 -35.24 30.11 -14.52
C THR A 379 -35.29 29.40 -15.87
N THR A 380 -34.14 28.92 -16.36
CA THR A 380 -33.99 28.31 -17.70
C THR A 380 -33.20 27.00 -17.74
N GLY A 381 -32.72 26.48 -16.61
CA GLY A 381 -31.97 25.21 -16.53
C GLY A 381 -32.87 23.96 -16.56
N ASN A 382 -32.56 22.98 -17.40
CA ASN A 382 -33.44 21.88 -17.79
C ASN A 382 -32.99 20.52 -17.23
N ALA A 383 -33.93 19.57 -17.17
CA ALA A 383 -33.68 18.17 -16.79
C ALA A 383 -33.01 17.96 -15.41
N ASN A 384 -33.08 18.95 -14.51
CA ASN A 384 -32.50 18.85 -13.18
C ASN A 384 -33.43 18.05 -12.23
N VAL A 385 -32.84 17.27 -11.32
CA VAL A 385 -33.55 16.47 -10.31
C VAL A 385 -33.09 16.88 -8.92
N ALA A 386 -33.92 17.65 -8.21
CA ALA A 386 -33.72 18.12 -6.85
C ALA A 386 -34.68 17.41 -5.86
N VAL A 387 -34.15 16.71 -4.86
CA VAL A 387 -34.95 16.00 -3.84
C VAL A 387 -34.37 16.23 -2.44
N GLY A 388 -35.15 16.82 -1.55
CA GLY A 388 -34.72 17.28 -0.23
C GLY A 388 -34.60 18.82 -0.16
N ALA A 389 -34.92 19.40 0.99
CA ALA A 389 -35.00 20.86 1.12
C ALA A 389 -33.70 21.58 0.73
N PHE A 390 -33.83 22.68 -0.01
CA PHE A 390 -32.72 23.47 -0.59
C PHE A 390 -31.80 22.72 -1.59
N ALA A 391 -32.15 21.51 -2.05
CA ALA A 391 -31.41 20.88 -3.14
C ALA A 391 -31.46 21.75 -4.41
N LEU A 392 -30.30 22.01 -5.03
CA LEU A 392 -30.12 22.88 -6.19
C LEU A 392 -30.73 24.29 -6.03
N TYR A 393 -30.81 24.82 -4.80
CA TYR A 393 -31.49 26.09 -4.48
C TYR A 393 -31.07 27.28 -5.37
N SER A 394 -29.76 27.43 -5.62
CA SER A 394 -29.20 28.57 -6.38
C SER A 394 -29.09 28.33 -7.90
N ASN A 395 -29.54 27.18 -8.41
CA ASN A 395 -29.40 26.85 -9.83
C ASN A 395 -30.19 27.88 -10.63
N THR A 396 -29.61 28.54 -11.63
CA THR A 396 -30.32 29.57 -12.41
C THR A 396 -30.56 29.14 -13.85
N THR A 397 -29.51 28.63 -14.49
CA THR A 397 -29.51 28.30 -15.93
C THR A 397 -28.78 26.99 -16.25
N ALA A 398 -28.45 26.16 -15.26
CA ALA A 398 -27.65 24.94 -15.47
C ALA A 398 -28.53 23.72 -15.76
N ASP A 399 -28.06 22.85 -16.64
CA ASP A 399 -28.76 21.64 -17.09
C ASP A 399 -28.18 20.34 -16.49
N ASP A 400 -28.97 19.27 -16.51
CA ASP A 400 -28.59 17.87 -16.23
C ASP A 400 -28.07 17.57 -14.80
N ASN A 401 -28.37 18.39 -13.78
CA ASN A 401 -27.88 18.16 -12.41
C ASN A 401 -28.85 17.32 -11.57
N VAL A 402 -28.31 16.44 -10.71
CA VAL A 402 -29.05 15.61 -9.76
C VAL A 402 -28.60 15.94 -8.34
N GLY A 403 -29.42 16.65 -7.56
CA GLY A 403 -29.21 16.93 -6.13
C GLY A 403 -30.21 16.18 -5.25
N VAL A 404 -29.77 15.16 -4.51
CA VAL A 404 -30.60 14.35 -3.60
C VAL A 404 -30.04 14.44 -2.18
N GLY A 405 -30.65 15.28 -1.35
CA GLY A 405 -30.28 15.52 0.03
C GLY A 405 -30.43 17.00 0.43
N TYR A 406 -30.46 17.28 1.74
CA TYR A 406 -30.51 18.65 2.25
C TYR A 406 -29.36 19.50 1.71
N ASN A 407 -29.68 20.62 1.05
CA ASN A 407 -28.74 21.57 0.46
C ASN A 407 -27.68 20.94 -0.48
N SER A 408 -28.00 19.81 -1.12
CA SER A 408 -27.15 19.20 -2.15
C SER A 408 -27.08 20.10 -3.39
N LEU A 409 -25.88 20.37 -3.91
CA LEU A 409 -25.63 21.38 -4.97
C LEU A 409 -26.25 22.77 -4.66
N GLY A 410 -26.38 23.15 -3.38
CA GLY A 410 -27.11 24.34 -2.93
C GLY A 410 -26.66 25.65 -3.56
N ALA A 411 -25.35 25.84 -3.80
CA ALA A 411 -24.77 27.02 -4.44
C ALA A 411 -24.54 26.92 -5.95
N ASN A 412 -24.90 25.80 -6.60
CA ASN A 412 -24.65 25.63 -8.03
C ASN A 412 -25.47 26.66 -8.81
N THR A 413 -24.86 27.35 -9.79
CA THR A 413 -25.54 28.38 -10.60
C THR A 413 -25.58 28.00 -12.08
N THR A 414 -24.42 27.59 -12.62
CA THR A 414 -24.21 27.28 -14.03
C THR A 414 -23.45 25.97 -14.28
N GLY A 415 -23.03 25.24 -13.24
CA GLY A 415 -22.35 23.95 -13.38
C GLY A 415 -23.31 22.85 -13.79
N THR A 416 -22.91 21.98 -14.71
CA THR A 416 -23.79 21.00 -15.39
C THR A 416 -23.36 19.56 -15.16
N GLN A 417 -24.29 18.62 -15.38
CA GLN A 417 -24.02 17.17 -15.33
C GLN A 417 -23.41 16.70 -13.99
N ASN A 418 -23.80 17.36 -12.88
CA ASN A 418 -23.33 17.02 -11.54
C ASN A 418 -24.33 16.14 -10.80
N VAL A 419 -23.84 15.07 -10.19
CA VAL A 419 -24.60 14.17 -9.30
C VAL A 419 -24.13 14.37 -7.86
N ALA A 420 -25.03 14.82 -6.99
CA ALA A 420 -24.83 15.04 -5.56
C ALA A 420 -25.88 14.25 -4.77
N VAL A 421 -25.49 13.18 -4.08
CA VAL A 421 -26.40 12.31 -3.31
C VAL A 421 -25.93 12.23 -1.86
N GLY A 422 -26.50 13.10 -1.02
CA GLY A 422 -26.16 13.27 0.39
C GLY A 422 -26.47 14.68 0.88
N ALA A 423 -26.71 14.84 2.17
CA ALA A 423 -26.80 16.18 2.76
C ALA A 423 -25.42 16.87 2.66
N LEU A 424 -25.42 18.13 2.21
CA LEU A 424 -24.23 18.93 1.93
C LEU A 424 -23.27 18.31 0.89
N ALA A 425 -23.75 17.47 -0.05
CA ALA A 425 -22.93 17.04 -1.18
C ALA A 425 -22.82 18.17 -2.22
N LEU A 426 -21.59 18.52 -2.66
CA LEU A 426 -21.31 19.60 -3.63
C LEU A 426 -21.93 20.97 -3.27
N ASP A 427 -22.14 21.25 -1.98
CA ASP A 427 -23.00 22.35 -1.54
C ASP A 427 -22.48 23.76 -1.86
N ALA A 428 -21.16 23.94 -1.93
CA ALA A 428 -20.51 25.19 -2.35
C ALA A 428 -19.91 25.13 -3.78
N ASN A 429 -20.20 24.09 -4.58
CA ASN A 429 -19.95 24.15 -6.03
C ASN A 429 -20.81 25.26 -6.64
N THR A 430 -20.24 26.09 -7.51
CA THR A 430 -20.93 27.23 -8.15
C THR A 430 -21.03 27.09 -9.66
N THR A 431 -20.00 26.54 -10.31
CA THR A 431 -19.83 26.54 -11.77
C THR A 431 -19.14 25.29 -12.33
N ALA A 432 -18.62 24.38 -11.48
CA ALA A 432 -17.91 23.19 -11.94
C ALA A 432 -18.90 22.09 -12.40
N SER A 433 -18.44 21.25 -13.32
CA SER A 433 -19.28 20.28 -14.04
C SER A 433 -18.70 18.86 -14.00
N ASN A 434 -19.55 17.88 -14.35
CA ASN A 434 -19.23 16.45 -14.47
C ASN A 434 -18.85 15.78 -13.13
N HIS A 435 -19.41 16.24 -12.02
CA HIS A 435 -19.13 15.66 -10.71
C HIS A 435 -20.01 14.47 -10.34
N VAL A 436 -19.44 13.57 -9.53
CA VAL A 436 -20.19 12.57 -8.76
C VAL A 436 -19.76 12.69 -7.31
N ALA A 437 -20.65 13.11 -6.41
CA ALA A 437 -20.42 13.25 -4.98
C ALA A 437 -21.53 12.51 -4.21
N ILE A 438 -21.21 11.36 -3.63
CA ILE A 438 -22.18 10.48 -2.95
C ILE A 438 -21.76 10.29 -1.51
N GLY A 439 -22.45 10.94 -0.58
CA GLY A 439 -22.16 10.91 0.85
C GLY A 439 -22.42 12.25 1.54
N TYR A 440 -22.48 12.23 2.87
CA TYR A 440 -22.57 13.45 3.67
C TYR A 440 -21.30 14.31 3.50
N ASN A 441 -21.49 15.60 3.21
CA ASN A 441 -20.40 16.58 3.13
C ASN A 441 -19.28 16.14 2.15
N SER A 442 -19.66 15.54 1.03
CA SER A 442 -18.75 15.11 -0.04
C SER A 442 -18.50 16.26 -1.02
N LEU A 443 -17.23 16.51 -1.34
CA LEU A 443 -16.77 17.46 -2.36
C LEU A 443 -17.27 18.92 -2.20
N THR A 444 -17.46 19.38 -0.96
CA THR A 444 -18.18 20.62 -0.61
C THR A 444 -17.62 21.89 -1.27
N ASN A 445 -16.33 22.18 -1.07
CA ASN A 445 -15.68 23.44 -1.44
C ASN A 445 -15.23 23.54 -2.92
N ASN A 446 -15.74 22.67 -3.79
CA ASN A 446 -15.10 22.31 -5.05
C ASN A 446 -15.40 23.24 -6.23
N THR A 447 -14.33 23.66 -6.94
CA THR A 447 -14.40 24.36 -8.24
C THR A 447 -13.56 23.70 -9.35
N GLY A 448 -12.74 22.68 -9.04
CA GLY A 448 -12.07 21.85 -10.06
C GLY A 448 -13.04 20.83 -10.65
N ALA A 449 -12.96 20.53 -11.95
CA ALA A 449 -13.97 19.74 -12.67
C ALA A 449 -13.72 18.20 -12.67
N SER A 450 -14.75 17.44 -13.04
CA SER A 450 -14.66 15.99 -13.34
C SER A 450 -14.16 15.11 -12.18
N ASN A 451 -14.59 15.40 -10.96
CA ASN A 451 -14.23 14.65 -9.75
C ASN A 451 -15.32 13.64 -9.35
N THR A 452 -14.90 12.42 -9.02
CA THR A 452 -15.72 11.35 -8.41
C THR A 452 -15.34 11.18 -6.93
N ALA A 453 -16.33 11.25 -6.05
CA ALA A 453 -16.19 11.16 -4.60
C ALA A 453 -17.36 10.35 -4.00
N VAL A 454 -17.06 9.26 -3.29
CA VAL A 454 -18.07 8.35 -2.73
C VAL A 454 -17.69 7.98 -1.29
N GLY A 455 -18.36 8.61 -0.33
CA GLY A 455 -18.18 8.37 1.10
C GLY A 455 -18.28 9.64 1.95
N TRP A 456 -18.37 9.45 3.27
CA TRP A 456 -18.48 10.52 4.26
C TRP A 456 -17.22 11.41 4.26
N GLN A 457 -17.39 12.72 4.10
CA GLN A 457 -16.30 13.72 4.03
C GLN A 457 -15.20 13.43 2.99
N THR A 458 -15.56 12.80 1.86
CA THR A 458 -14.63 12.66 0.73
C THR A 458 -14.30 14.03 0.11
N CYS A 459 -13.01 14.31 -0.11
CA CYS A 459 -12.52 15.58 -0.69
C CYS A 459 -13.03 16.86 0.01
N GLY A 460 -13.18 16.85 1.34
CA GLY A 460 -13.85 17.90 2.11
C GLY A 460 -13.28 19.32 1.98
N THR A 461 -12.00 19.48 1.67
CA THR A 461 -11.37 20.80 1.45
C THR A 461 -10.99 21.08 -0.01
N ASN A 462 -11.39 20.25 -0.97
CA ASN A 462 -10.94 20.39 -2.35
C ASN A 462 -11.45 21.71 -2.95
N THR A 463 -10.54 22.57 -3.38
CA THR A 463 -10.86 23.88 -3.96
C THR A 463 -10.74 23.85 -5.47
N THR A 464 -9.59 23.43 -6.02
CA THR A 464 -9.33 23.44 -7.48
C THR A 464 -8.84 22.11 -8.04
N GLY A 465 -8.63 21.08 -7.21
CA GLY A 465 -8.19 19.76 -7.66
C GLY A 465 -9.19 19.14 -8.65
N ALA A 466 -8.71 18.59 -9.76
CA ALA A 466 -9.53 18.03 -10.85
C ALA A 466 -9.15 16.58 -11.19
N TYR A 467 -10.07 15.84 -11.82
CA TYR A 467 -9.92 14.41 -12.17
C TYR A 467 -9.61 13.50 -10.96
N LEU A 468 -10.18 13.81 -9.81
CA LEU A 468 -10.03 13.03 -8.58
C LEU A 468 -10.97 11.82 -8.55
N THR A 469 -10.49 10.70 -8.01
CA THR A 469 -11.31 9.52 -7.68
C THR A 469 -11.13 9.17 -6.20
N ALA A 470 -12.08 9.57 -5.35
CA ALA A 470 -12.07 9.31 -3.90
C ALA A 470 -13.21 8.35 -3.52
N VAL A 471 -12.92 7.21 -2.87
CA VAL A 471 -13.93 6.23 -2.44
C VAL A 471 -13.58 5.70 -1.05
N GLY A 472 -14.36 6.09 -0.03
CA GLY A 472 -14.15 5.69 1.36
C GLY A 472 -14.49 6.80 2.35
N VAL A 473 -14.33 6.53 3.65
CA VAL A 473 -14.49 7.55 4.70
C VAL A 473 -13.24 8.44 4.70
N GLN A 474 -13.42 9.76 4.57
CA GLN A 474 -12.32 10.77 4.56
C GLN A 474 -11.23 10.56 3.49
N ALA A 475 -11.48 9.78 2.43
CA ALA A 475 -10.54 9.67 1.31
C ALA A 475 -10.30 11.06 0.69
N MET A 476 -9.02 11.45 0.55
CA MET A 476 -8.59 12.79 0.12
C MET A 476 -9.17 13.97 0.94
N PHE A 477 -9.50 13.79 2.23
CA PHE A 477 -10.16 14.82 3.06
C PHE A 477 -9.54 16.23 2.93
N SER A 478 -8.22 16.33 3.05
CA SER A 478 -7.45 17.59 3.08
C SER A 478 -7.00 18.11 1.71
N ASN A 479 -7.34 17.42 0.61
CA ASN A 479 -6.89 17.82 -0.73
C ASN A 479 -7.38 19.25 -1.02
N THR A 480 -6.56 20.10 -1.63
CA THR A 480 -6.96 21.48 -1.99
C THR A 480 -6.83 21.70 -3.50
N THR A 481 -5.62 21.55 -4.03
CA THR A 481 -5.29 21.81 -5.45
C THR A 481 -4.73 20.58 -6.18
N GLY A 482 -4.37 19.53 -5.43
CA GLY A 482 -3.88 18.27 -5.97
C GLY A 482 -4.87 17.66 -6.96
N SER A 483 -4.38 17.16 -8.11
CA SER A 483 -5.20 16.71 -9.24
C SER A 483 -4.77 15.32 -9.73
N GLN A 484 -5.65 14.64 -10.48
CA GLN A 484 -5.40 13.30 -11.04
C GLN A 484 -5.07 12.22 -10.00
N ASN A 485 -5.49 12.42 -8.74
CA ASN A 485 -5.25 11.47 -7.66
C ASN A 485 -6.38 10.41 -7.58
N THR A 486 -6.00 9.19 -7.20
CA THR A 486 -6.94 8.11 -6.86
C THR A 486 -6.75 7.72 -5.40
N ALA A 487 -7.82 7.61 -4.63
CA ALA A 487 -7.82 7.24 -3.21
C ALA A 487 -9.01 6.33 -2.90
N ILE A 488 -8.77 5.03 -2.69
CA ILE A 488 -9.80 4.01 -2.50
C ILE A 488 -9.55 3.28 -1.17
N GLY A 489 -10.25 3.70 -0.13
CA GLY A 489 -10.11 3.20 1.24
C GLY A 489 -10.50 4.27 2.26
N ALA A 490 -10.73 3.86 3.51
CA ALA A 490 -10.86 4.83 4.60
C ALA A 490 -9.50 5.48 4.86
N GLN A 491 -9.48 6.81 4.96
CA GLN A 491 -8.30 7.65 5.17
C GLN A 491 -7.20 7.49 4.09
N ALA A 492 -7.53 6.96 2.91
CA ALA A 492 -6.60 6.93 1.79
C ALA A 492 -6.27 8.37 1.34
N LEU A 493 -4.98 8.73 1.31
CA LEU A 493 -4.47 10.03 0.88
C LEU A 493 -5.08 11.23 1.64
N ASP A 494 -5.48 11.07 2.91
CA ASP A 494 -6.35 12.02 3.62
C ASP A 494 -5.69 13.35 4.03
N ALA A 495 -4.37 13.37 4.26
CA ALA A 495 -3.60 14.59 4.56
C ALA A 495 -2.93 15.24 3.33
N ASN A 496 -3.22 14.79 2.11
CA ASN A 496 -2.73 15.45 0.90
C ASN A 496 -3.25 16.88 0.81
N THR A 497 -2.41 17.83 0.40
CA THR A 497 -2.82 19.23 0.16
C THR A 497 -2.69 19.61 -1.30
N THR A 498 -1.54 19.33 -1.94
CA THR A 498 -1.22 19.77 -3.31
C THR A 498 -0.58 18.69 -4.20
N ALA A 499 -0.28 17.50 -3.69
CA ALA A 499 0.29 16.43 -4.50
C ALA A 499 -0.67 15.99 -5.60
N SER A 500 -0.13 15.60 -6.75
CA SER A 500 -0.90 15.21 -7.94
C SER A 500 -0.38 13.90 -8.54
N GLY A 501 -1.23 13.20 -9.29
CA GLY A 501 -0.89 11.93 -9.95
C GLY A 501 -0.65 10.74 -9.01
N SER A 502 -1.03 10.83 -7.74
CA SER A 502 -0.82 9.78 -6.74
C SER A 502 -1.98 8.79 -6.68
N THR A 503 -1.68 7.50 -6.49
CA THR A 503 -2.67 6.42 -6.32
C THR A 503 -2.53 5.81 -4.93
N ALA A 504 -3.62 5.77 -4.16
CA ALA A 504 -3.71 5.19 -2.83
C ALA A 504 -4.88 4.20 -2.78
N VAL A 505 -4.63 2.93 -2.43
CA VAL A 505 -5.67 1.89 -2.38
C VAL A 505 -5.46 1.02 -1.13
N GLY A 506 -6.34 1.18 -0.13
CA GLY A 506 -6.26 0.52 1.16
C GLY A 506 -6.65 1.45 2.31
N TYR A 507 -6.87 0.87 3.50
CA TYR A 507 -6.98 1.66 4.74
C TYR A 507 -5.65 2.37 5.01
N ASP A 508 -5.71 3.69 5.17
CA ASP A 508 -4.57 4.57 5.52
C ASP A 508 -3.35 4.37 4.59
N ALA A 509 -3.65 4.15 3.30
CA ALA A 509 -2.65 4.14 2.25
C ALA A 509 -2.26 5.59 1.91
N LEU A 510 -0.96 5.91 1.96
CA LEU A 510 -0.41 7.23 1.64
C LEU A 510 -1.02 8.40 2.46
N GLY A 511 -1.49 8.15 3.68
CA GLY A 511 -2.25 9.10 4.50
C GLY A 511 -1.57 10.45 4.68
N ALA A 512 -0.32 10.48 5.15
CA ALA A 512 0.40 11.70 5.53
C ALA A 512 0.93 12.57 4.36
N ASN A 513 0.60 12.24 3.10
CA ASN A 513 1.28 12.75 1.90
C ASN A 513 0.88 14.16 1.49
N SER A 514 1.34 15.16 2.26
CA SER A 514 1.00 16.56 2.07
C SER A 514 1.33 17.14 0.68
N THR A 515 2.49 16.85 0.10
CA THR A 515 2.95 17.50 -1.15
C THR A 515 3.67 16.60 -2.16
N GLY A 516 4.06 15.37 -1.82
CA GLY A 516 4.82 14.47 -2.71
C GLY A 516 4.00 13.86 -3.86
N PRO A 517 4.24 14.23 -5.14
CA PRO A 517 3.49 13.71 -6.28
C PRO A 517 3.92 12.30 -6.73
N GLU A 518 3.11 11.72 -7.63
CA GLU A 518 3.42 10.51 -8.41
C GLU A 518 3.68 9.24 -7.56
N ASN A 519 3.19 9.19 -6.33
CA ASN A 519 3.34 8.02 -5.45
C ASN A 519 2.22 7.00 -5.67
N THR A 520 2.56 5.71 -5.68
CA THR A 520 1.61 4.59 -5.77
C THR A 520 1.67 3.75 -4.49
N ALA A 521 0.58 3.69 -3.73
CA ALA A 521 0.43 2.91 -2.51
C ALA A 521 -0.79 1.97 -2.63
N VAL A 522 -0.56 0.65 -2.58
CA VAL A 522 -1.60 -0.37 -2.72
C VAL A 522 -1.45 -1.41 -1.62
N GLY A 523 -2.18 -1.22 -0.52
CA GLY A 523 -2.12 -2.06 0.67
C GLY A 523 -2.60 -1.32 1.91
N ASN A 524 -2.86 -2.06 3.00
CA ASN A 524 -3.10 -1.45 4.30
C ASN A 524 -1.81 -0.79 4.81
N ILE A 525 -1.89 0.49 5.19
CA ILE A 525 -0.76 1.26 5.74
C ILE A 525 0.43 1.36 4.75
N ALA A 526 0.22 1.07 3.47
CA ALA A 526 1.25 1.23 2.45
C ALA A 526 1.65 2.71 2.31
N LEU A 527 2.95 3.00 2.41
CA LEU A 527 3.52 4.35 2.28
C LEU A 527 2.91 5.40 3.25
N GLN A 528 2.41 4.96 4.41
CA GLN A 528 1.57 5.74 5.34
C GLN A 528 2.14 7.12 5.71
N VAL A 529 3.39 7.17 6.18
CA VAL A 529 3.98 8.41 6.77
C VAL A 529 4.73 9.29 5.75
N ASN A 530 4.62 9.01 4.45
CA ASN A 530 5.28 9.80 3.42
C ASN A 530 4.73 11.21 3.42
N THR A 531 5.59 12.24 3.48
CA THR A 531 5.16 13.65 3.55
C THR A 531 5.49 14.43 2.28
N THR A 532 6.71 14.24 1.75
CA THR A 532 7.24 14.94 0.57
C THR A 532 7.98 14.02 -0.41
N GLY A 533 8.16 12.73 -0.10
CA GLY A 533 8.83 11.77 -0.99
C GLY A 533 8.03 11.57 -2.28
N THR A 534 8.70 11.25 -3.39
CA THR A 534 8.10 11.29 -4.75
C THR A 534 8.39 10.02 -5.55
N GLN A 535 7.51 9.68 -6.50
CA GLN A 535 7.71 8.55 -7.42
C GLN A 535 7.97 7.20 -6.72
N ASN A 536 7.49 7.03 -5.48
CA ASN A 536 7.60 5.77 -4.76
C ASN A 536 6.45 4.83 -5.14
N VAL A 537 6.75 3.54 -5.25
CA VAL A 537 5.78 2.46 -5.47
C VAL A 537 5.80 1.52 -4.27
N ALA A 538 4.68 1.33 -3.60
CA ALA A 538 4.51 0.53 -2.40
C ALA A 538 3.29 -0.39 -2.56
N ILE A 539 3.52 -1.67 -2.83
CA ILE A 539 2.48 -2.67 -3.12
C ILE A 539 2.59 -3.81 -2.10
N GLY A 540 1.66 -3.85 -1.15
CA GLY A 540 1.67 -4.78 -0.03
C GLY A 540 1.24 -4.12 1.28
N SER A 541 0.77 -4.91 2.24
CA SER A 541 0.52 -4.41 3.60
C SER A 541 1.86 -4.03 4.25
N ARG A 542 1.94 -2.80 4.78
CA ARG A 542 3.18 -2.17 5.28
C ARG A 542 4.35 -2.16 4.29
N ALA A 543 4.08 -2.09 2.98
CA ALA A 543 5.12 -1.76 2.04
C ALA A 543 5.54 -0.29 2.26
N LEU A 544 6.84 -0.07 2.53
CA LEU A 544 7.47 1.26 2.65
C LEU A 544 6.78 2.22 3.64
N ASP A 545 6.21 1.69 4.74
CA ASP A 545 5.30 2.43 5.63
C ASP A 545 5.97 3.52 6.48
N ALA A 546 7.26 3.39 6.82
CA ALA A 546 8.02 4.42 7.55
C ALA A 546 8.70 5.51 6.67
N ASN A 547 8.45 5.54 5.35
CA ASN A 547 9.05 6.54 4.46
C ASN A 547 8.55 7.94 4.77
N THR A 548 9.46 8.90 4.92
CA THR A 548 9.09 10.30 5.25
C THR A 548 9.31 11.24 4.08
N THR A 549 10.48 11.17 3.45
CA THR A 549 10.93 12.14 2.44
C THR A 549 11.68 11.52 1.27
N ALA A 550 11.95 10.22 1.27
CA ALA A 550 12.72 9.56 0.21
C ALA A 550 11.91 9.38 -1.08
N SER A 551 12.60 9.31 -2.20
CA SER A 551 12.02 9.18 -3.55
C SER A 551 12.58 7.99 -4.32
N ASP A 552 11.91 7.69 -5.44
CA ASP A 552 12.31 6.71 -6.46
C ASP A 552 12.39 5.25 -5.93
N ASN A 553 11.78 4.94 -4.78
CA ASN A 553 11.79 3.59 -4.22
C ASN A 553 10.66 2.71 -4.77
N THR A 554 10.94 1.44 -5.04
CA THR A 554 9.93 0.42 -5.32
C THR A 554 9.95 -0.66 -4.25
N ALA A 555 8.82 -0.93 -3.63
CA ALA A 555 8.61 -1.94 -2.60
C ALA A 555 7.36 -2.77 -2.95
N CYS A 556 7.54 -4.07 -3.17
CA CYS A 556 6.48 -4.99 -3.61
C CYS A 556 6.52 -6.28 -2.77
N GLY A 557 5.74 -6.31 -1.69
CA GLY A 557 5.67 -7.43 -0.75
C GLY A 557 5.15 -7.00 0.64
N TYR A 558 4.88 -7.99 1.49
CA TYR A 558 4.57 -7.73 2.91
C TYR A 558 5.80 -7.21 3.64
N ASN A 559 5.65 -6.10 4.37
CA ASN A 559 6.74 -5.37 5.06
C ASN A 559 7.94 -4.98 4.16
N ALA A 560 7.81 -5.05 2.83
CA ALA A 560 8.90 -4.74 1.91
C ALA A 560 9.37 -3.29 2.14
N LEU A 561 10.67 -3.10 2.40
CA LEU A 561 11.29 -1.79 2.63
C LEU A 561 10.68 -0.99 3.82
N SER A 562 10.01 -1.65 4.77
CA SER A 562 9.17 -1.01 5.81
C SER A 562 9.88 0.06 6.67
N ALA A 563 11.10 -0.18 7.15
CA ALA A 563 11.83 0.78 8.01
C ALA A 563 12.45 2.00 7.29
N ASN A 564 12.25 2.13 5.96
CA ASN A 564 13.00 3.09 5.15
C ASN A 564 12.49 4.51 5.30
N THR A 565 13.26 5.37 5.97
CA THR A 565 12.87 6.75 6.29
C THR A 565 13.30 7.77 5.22
N THR A 566 14.54 7.65 4.73
CA THR A 566 15.21 8.61 3.82
C THR A 566 16.04 7.93 2.72
N GLY A 567 16.19 6.60 2.74
CA GLY A 567 16.89 5.85 1.70
C GLY A 567 16.15 5.91 0.36
N ALA A 568 16.86 6.27 -0.71
CA ALA A 568 16.26 6.51 -2.03
C ALA A 568 16.73 5.48 -3.08
N ARG A 569 15.95 5.32 -4.15
CA ARG A 569 16.29 4.44 -5.30
C ARG A 569 16.50 2.97 -4.95
N ASN A 570 15.83 2.49 -3.91
CA ASN A 570 15.84 1.08 -3.55
C ASN A 570 14.74 0.31 -4.32
N SER A 571 14.99 -0.95 -4.64
CA SER A 571 14.06 -1.86 -5.31
C SER A 571 13.92 -3.16 -4.53
N ALA A 572 12.83 -3.31 -3.78
CA ALA A 572 12.52 -4.46 -2.93
C ALA A 572 11.32 -5.25 -3.49
N PHE A 573 11.52 -6.51 -3.86
CA PHE A 573 10.51 -7.41 -4.41
C PHE A 573 10.49 -8.74 -3.65
N GLY A 574 9.56 -8.88 -2.70
CA GLY A 574 9.44 -10.04 -1.82
C GLY A 574 8.94 -9.68 -0.42
N SER A 575 8.48 -10.67 0.33
CA SER A 575 8.17 -10.50 1.74
C SER A 575 9.47 -10.28 2.52
N LEU A 576 9.49 -9.28 3.41
CA LEU A 576 10.67 -8.90 4.21
C LEU A 576 11.93 -8.56 3.36
N ALA A 577 11.75 -8.21 2.09
CA ALA A 577 12.84 -7.74 1.25
C ALA A 577 13.29 -6.34 1.71
N LEU A 578 14.55 -6.21 2.11
CA LEU A 578 15.20 -4.95 2.53
C LEU A 578 14.46 -4.21 3.65
N ASP A 579 13.77 -4.92 4.54
CA ASP A 579 12.78 -4.35 5.46
C ASP A 579 13.38 -3.54 6.63
N ALA A 580 14.61 -3.84 7.08
CA ALA A 580 15.29 -3.05 8.12
C ALA A 580 16.08 -1.82 7.58
N ASN A 581 16.02 -1.53 6.28
CA ASN A 581 16.75 -0.41 5.69
C ASN A 581 16.19 0.91 6.17
N THR A 582 17.02 1.77 6.76
CA THR A 582 16.60 3.09 7.29
C THR A 582 17.00 4.24 6.37
N GLN A 583 18.21 4.15 5.80
CA GLN A 583 18.91 5.23 5.09
C GLN A 583 19.69 4.74 3.84
N GLY A 584 19.86 3.42 3.66
CA GLY A 584 20.61 2.88 2.53
C GLY A 584 19.94 3.19 1.19
N ALA A 585 20.73 3.39 0.14
CA ALA A 585 20.26 3.83 -1.16
C ALA A 585 20.82 2.96 -2.30
N TYR A 586 20.14 2.99 -3.46
CA TYR A 586 20.53 2.23 -4.67
C TYR A 586 20.64 0.71 -4.46
N ASN A 587 19.92 0.14 -3.47
CA ASN A 587 19.93 -1.30 -3.23
C ASN A 587 18.84 -2.01 -4.05
N THR A 588 19.13 -3.21 -4.53
CA THR A 588 18.15 -4.11 -5.18
C THR A 588 18.05 -5.39 -4.36
N ALA A 589 16.85 -5.74 -3.89
CA ALA A 589 16.53 -6.94 -3.14
C ALA A 589 15.35 -7.66 -3.78
N ILE A 590 15.56 -8.88 -4.28
CA ILE A 590 14.54 -9.66 -5.01
C ILE A 590 14.54 -11.08 -4.45
N GLY A 591 13.57 -11.38 -3.58
CA GLY A 591 13.46 -12.65 -2.88
C GLY A 591 12.80 -12.51 -1.51
N TYR A 592 12.50 -13.65 -0.88
CA TYR A 592 12.10 -13.70 0.52
C TYR A 592 13.31 -13.43 1.42
N GLU A 593 13.17 -12.49 2.35
CA GLU A 593 14.22 -12.03 3.30
C GLU A 593 15.54 -11.57 2.63
N ALA A 594 15.51 -11.28 1.32
CA ALA A 594 16.66 -10.76 0.60
C ALA A 594 17.09 -9.40 1.20
N LEU A 595 18.35 -9.32 1.63
CA LEU A 595 18.97 -8.14 2.24
C LEU A 595 18.22 -7.57 3.47
N THR A 596 17.46 -8.41 4.21
CA THR A 596 16.58 -7.99 5.31
C THR A 596 17.28 -7.10 6.36
N THR A 597 18.46 -7.50 6.88
CA THR A 597 19.11 -6.78 8.00
C THR A 597 19.90 -5.50 7.61
N ASN A 598 19.89 -5.09 6.34
CA ASN A 598 20.63 -3.93 5.87
C ASN A 598 20.07 -2.63 6.43
N THR A 599 20.85 -1.87 7.20
CA THR A 599 20.35 -0.66 7.90
C THR A 599 20.69 0.65 7.20
N THR A 600 21.92 0.78 6.71
CA THR A 600 22.47 2.00 6.10
C THR A 600 23.31 1.74 4.84
N ALA A 601 23.61 0.47 4.54
CA ALA A 601 24.45 0.12 3.41
C ALA A 601 23.76 0.38 2.06
N SER A 602 24.57 0.63 1.04
CA SER A 602 24.14 1.15 -0.26
C SER A 602 24.84 0.45 -1.43
N TYR A 603 24.22 0.52 -2.62
CA TYR A 603 24.68 -0.10 -3.87
C TYR A 603 24.78 -1.64 -3.83
N ASN A 604 23.99 -2.32 -2.99
CA ASN A 604 23.96 -3.78 -2.94
C ASN A 604 22.92 -4.36 -3.89
N VAL A 605 23.21 -5.53 -4.46
CA VAL A 605 22.28 -6.33 -5.27
C VAL A 605 22.13 -7.70 -4.62
N ALA A 606 20.92 -8.08 -4.24
CA ALA A 606 20.56 -9.35 -3.64
C ALA A 606 19.38 -9.97 -4.41
N VAL A 607 19.59 -11.11 -5.07
CA VAL A 607 18.59 -11.77 -5.92
C VAL A 607 18.55 -13.26 -5.60
N GLY A 608 17.65 -13.65 -4.71
CA GLY A 608 17.52 -15.01 -4.19
C GLY A 608 16.83 -15.06 -2.83
N TYR A 609 16.45 -16.26 -2.42
CA TYR A 609 16.03 -16.56 -1.04
C TYR A 609 17.23 -16.40 -0.09
N GLU A 610 17.07 -15.67 1.01
CA GLU A 610 18.14 -15.35 1.99
C GLU A 610 19.40 -14.70 1.35
N ALA A 611 19.30 -14.14 0.14
CA ALA A 611 20.45 -13.52 -0.52
C ALA A 611 20.89 -12.28 0.26
N LEU A 612 22.16 -12.27 0.68
CA LEU A 612 22.79 -11.16 1.42
C LEU A 612 22.07 -10.80 2.75
N GLU A 613 21.39 -11.77 3.38
CA GLU A 613 20.53 -11.62 4.56
C GLU A 613 21.14 -10.78 5.70
N ALA A 614 22.34 -11.15 6.17
CA ALA A 614 22.97 -10.60 7.38
C ALA A 614 23.70 -9.24 7.18
N ASN A 615 23.59 -8.64 5.98
CA ASN A 615 24.41 -7.50 5.58
C ASN A 615 23.93 -6.16 6.16
N THR A 616 24.41 -5.85 7.36
CA THR A 616 24.08 -4.60 8.07
C THR A 616 24.62 -3.32 7.42
N THR A 617 25.91 -3.31 7.02
CA THR A 617 26.65 -2.12 6.56
C THR A 617 27.63 -2.35 5.41
N GLY A 618 27.78 -3.60 4.93
CA GLY A 618 28.62 -3.91 3.77
C GLY A 618 28.04 -3.33 2.48
N THR A 619 28.88 -2.77 1.60
CA THR A 619 28.46 -2.00 0.42
C THR A 619 28.98 -2.56 -0.90
N GLN A 620 28.33 -2.20 -2.01
CA GLN A 620 28.77 -2.58 -3.36
C GLN A 620 28.88 -4.11 -3.55
N ASN A 621 28.07 -4.88 -2.82
CA ASN A 621 28.02 -6.34 -2.90
C ASN A 621 27.00 -6.80 -3.93
N VAL A 622 27.31 -7.87 -4.66
CA VAL A 622 26.39 -8.55 -5.59
C VAL A 622 26.22 -9.99 -5.13
N ALA A 623 24.99 -10.39 -4.85
CA ALA A 623 24.59 -11.72 -4.40
C ALA A 623 23.43 -12.22 -5.27
N VAL A 624 23.65 -13.26 -6.07
CA VAL A 624 22.66 -13.80 -7.01
C VAL A 624 22.62 -15.32 -6.90
N GLY A 625 21.52 -15.84 -6.35
CA GLY A 625 21.35 -17.24 -5.93
C GLY A 625 20.78 -17.31 -4.52
N ALA A 626 20.10 -18.41 -4.18
CA ALA A 626 19.71 -18.66 -2.79
C ALA A 626 20.95 -18.90 -1.92
N ASN A 627 20.96 -18.32 -0.71
CA ASN A 627 22.09 -18.37 0.22
C ASN A 627 23.43 -17.92 -0.41
N ALA A 628 23.36 -16.94 -1.32
CA ALA A 628 24.55 -16.27 -1.84
C ALA A 628 24.94 -15.14 -0.88
N LEU A 629 26.17 -15.19 -0.36
CA LEU A 629 26.74 -14.15 0.52
C LEU A 629 25.89 -13.84 1.78
N ASP A 630 25.12 -14.83 2.26
CA ASP A 630 24.10 -14.69 3.30
C ASP A 630 24.67 -14.29 4.67
N ALA A 631 25.81 -14.84 5.10
CA ALA A 631 26.43 -14.49 6.38
C ALA A 631 27.28 -13.18 6.37
N ASN A 632 27.26 -12.40 5.29
CA ASN A 632 28.07 -11.18 5.18
C ASN A 632 27.53 -10.06 6.05
N THR A 633 28.32 -9.54 6.98
CA THR A 633 27.83 -8.53 7.95
C THR A 633 28.26 -7.11 7.60
N THR A 634 29.53 -6.92 7.22
CA THR A 634 30.16 -5.61 7.05
C THR A 634 31.13 -5.52 5.86
N ALA A 635 31.44 -6.62 5.18
CA ALA A 635 32.40 -6.60 4.06
C ALA A 635 31.78 -5.99 2.80
N SER A 636 32.62 -5.34 1.98
CA SER A 636 32.20 -4.66 0.75
C SER A 636 32.87 -5.23 -0.51
N ASN A 637 32.33 -4.87 -1.67
CA ASN A 637 32.87 -5.18 -3.00
C ASN A 637 32.98 -6.69 -3.31
N ASN A 638 32.13 -7.53 -2.71
CA ASN A 638 32.06 -8.95 -3.04
C ASN A 638 31.07 -9.22 -4.18
N THR A 639 31.42 -10.11 -5.11
CA THR A 639 30.51 -10.66 -6.12
C THR A 639 30.34 -12.16 -5.87
N ALA A 640 29.10 -12.60 -5.64
CA ALA A 640 28.70 -13.97 -5.35
C ALA A 640 27.53 -14.37 -6.27
N VAL A 641 27.78 -15.24 -7.24
CA VAL A 641 26.80 -15.65 -8.26
C VAL A 641 26.74 -17.18 -8.32
N GLY A 642 25.73 -17.74 -7.67
CA GLY A 642 25.49 -19.17 -7.55
C GLY A 642 24.92 -19.56 -6.18
N TYR A 643 24.28 -20.73 -6.12
CA TYR A 643 23.77 -21.30 -4.87
C TYR A 643 24.92 -21.56 -3.88
N GLU A 644 24.75 -21.09 -2.64
CA GLU A 644 25.74 -21.18 -1.56
C GLU A 644 27.13 -20.61 -1.92
N SER A 645 27.18 -19.64 -2.85
CA SER A 645 28.41 -18.92 -3.21
C SER A 645 28.79 -17.95 -2.10
N LEU A 646 30.03 -18.02 -1.60
CA LEU A 646 30.56 -17.18 -0.53
C LEU A 646 29.75 -17.24 0.81
N THR A 647 28.94 -18.27 1.02
CA THR A 647 27.91 -18.31 2.09
C THR A 647 28.42 -17.96 3.49
N THR A 648 29.54 -18.52 3.95
CA THR A 648 30.06 -18.24 5.32
C THR A 648 30.83 -16.93 5.47
N ASN A 649 30.89 -16.08 4.43
CA ASN A 649 31.79 -14.93 4.42
C ASN A 649 31.24 -13.78 5.26
N THR A 650 31.85 -13.52 6.42
CA THR A 650 31.40 -12.47 7.34
C THR A 650 32.03 -11.11 7.08
N THR A 651 33.32 -11.12 6.74
CA THR A 651 34.22 -9.94 6.76
C THR A 651 35.23 -9.90 5.61
N GLY A 652 35.35 -10.98 4.82
CA GLY A 652 36.23 -11.03 3.64
C GLY A 652 35.70 -10.13 2.53
N ALA A 653 36.53 -9.23 2.01
CA ALA A 653 36.15 -8.21 1.03
C ALA A 653 36.79 -8.47 -0.35
N GLN A 654 36.27 -7.82 -1.39
CA GLN A 654 36.82 -7.84 -2.75
C GLN A 654 36.90 -9.23 -3.39
N ASN A 655 36.09 -10.20 -2.94
CA ASN A 655 36.07 -11.54 -3.51
C ASN A 655 35.13 -11.62 -4.72
N THR A 656 35.55 -12.31 -5.78
CA THR A 656 34.69 -12.70 -6.91
C THR A 656 34.46 -14.20 -6.86
N SER A 657 33.20 -14.63 -6.87
CA SER A 657 32.77 -16.02 -6.67
C SER A 657 31.61 -16.32 -7.60
N ILE A 658 31.86 -17.14 -8.63
CA ILE A 658 30.91 -17.40 -9.72
C ILE A 658 30.83 -18.91 -9.95
N GLY A 659 29.83 -19.55 -9.35
CA GLY A 659 29.58 -20.98 -9.46
C GLY A 659 28.78 -21.55 -8.29
N TYR A 660 28.38 -22.82 -8.43
CA TYR A 660 27.82 -23.59 -7.33
C TYR A 660 28.90 -23.82 -6.26
N GLN A 661 28.63 -23.37 -5.03
CA GLN A 661 29.50 -23.56 -3.85
C GLN A 661 30.96 -23.09 -4.06
N THR A 662 31.18 -22.02 -4.83
CA THR A 662 32.49 -21.36 -4.90
C THR A 662 32.78 -20.61 -3.60
N LEU A 663 34.02 -20.69 -3.11
CA LEU A 663 34.48 -20.04 -1.87
C LEU A 663 33.55 -20.32 -0.65
N ARG A 664 32.91 -21.50 -0.62
CA ARG A 664 31.84 -21.84 0.34
C ARG A 664 32.22 -21.58 1.79
N SER A 665 33.41 -22.02 2.21
CA SER A 665 33.88 -21.94 3.59
C SER A 665 34.65 -20.66 3.93
N ASN A 666 34.65 -19.65 3.04
CA ASN A 666 35.40 -18.41 3.26
C ASN A 666 34.77 -17.64 4.41
N THR A 667 35.55 -17.25 5.42
CA THR A 667 35.04 -16.48 6.57
C THR A 667 35.52 -15.04 6.55
N SER A 668 36.81 -14.85 6.26
CA SER A 668 37.50 -13.55 6.20
C SER A 668 38.56 -13.42 5.10
N GLY A 669 38.79 -14.48 4.30
CA GLY A 669 39.69 -14.41 3.14
C GLY A 669 39.24 -13.33 2.15
N ALA A 670 40.18 -12.55 1.61
CA ALA A 670 39.91 -11.37 0.80
C ALA A 670 40.67 -11.39 -0.53
N ASN A 671 40.18 -10.65 -1.52
CA ASN A 671 40.75 -10.56 -2.88
C ASN A 671 40.92 -11.92 -3.59
N ASN A 672 40.02 -12.88 -3.33
CA ASN A 672 40.01 -14.16 -4.04
C ASN A 672 39.09 -14.13 -5.27
N GLU A 673 39.49 -14.77 -6.36
CA GLU A 673 38.67 -14.99 -7.56
C GLU A 673 38.41 -16.50 -7.73
N ALA A 674 37.16 -16.94 -7.64
CA ALA A 674 36.76 -18.35 -7.76
C ALA A 674 35.67 -18.51 -8.82
N ILE A 675 36.00 -19.15 -9.94
CA ILE A 675 35.08 -19.30 -11.09
C ILE A 675 34.95 -20.77 -11.48
N GLY A 676 33.73 -21.29 -11.41
CA GLY A 676 33.37 -22.67 -11.75
C GLY A 676 33.08 -23.55 -10.53
N TYR A 677 32.34 -24.64 -10.75
CA TYR A 677 31.84 -25.55 -9.72
C TYR A 677 32.89 -25.91 -8.66
N GLN A 678 32.62 -25.54 -7.41
CA GLN A 678 33.45 -25.79 -6.23
C GLN A 678 34.92 -25.32 -6.35
N ALA A 679 35.20 -24.21 -7.04
CA ALA A 679 36.52 -23.55 -6.95
C ALA A 679 36.71 -22.90 -5.56
N LEU A 680 37.91 -23.04 -4.97
CA LEU A 680 38.28 -22.55 -3.63
C LEU A 680 37.31 -22.97 -2.50
N TYR A 681 36.66 -24.13 -2.64
CA TYR A 681 35.57 -24.61 -1.77
C TYR A 681 35.87 -24.51 -0.26
N SER A 682 37.02 -25.04 0.19
CA SER A 682 37.41 -25.09 1.60
C SER A 682 38.15 -23.84 2.13
N ASN A 683 38.34 -22.80 1.29
CA ASN A 683 39.16 -21.65 1.68
C ASN A 683 38.53 -20.94 2.86
N ASN A 684 39.28 -20.70 3.94
CA ASN A 684 38.77 -20.11 5.17
C ASN A 684 39.26 -18.65 5.33
N THR A 685 40.59 -18.50 5.35
CA THR A 685 41.29 -17.22 5.56
C THR A 685 42.33 -16.91 4.47
N GLY A 686 42.56 -17.83 3.53
CA GLY A 686 43.44 -17.59 2.38
C GLY A 686 42.98 -16.41 1.53
N GLY A 687 43.91 -15.59 1.05
CA GLY A 687 43.63 -14.39 0.26
C GLY A 687 44.49 -14.28 -0.99
N ASN A 688 44.09 -13.41 -1.93
CA ASN A 688 44.76 -13.20 -3.22
C ASN A 688 44.86 -14.47 -4.10
N ASN A 689 43.97 -15.46 -3.93
CA ASN A 689 43.98 -16.68 -4.75
C ASN A 689 43.06 -16.54 -5.97
N GLN A 690 43.53 -16.96 -7.15
CA GLN A 690 42.75 -17.06 -8.39
C GLN A 690 42.53 -18.54 -8.73
N ALA A 691 41.28 -18.99 -8.78
CA ALA A 691 40.88 -20.38 -9.03
C ALA A 691 39.81 -20.45 -10.13
N ILE A 692 40.24 -20.69 -11.36
CA ILE A 692 39.38 -20.70 -12.55
C ILE A 692 39.31 -22.13 -13.10
N GLY A 693 38.22 -22.82 -12.79
CA GLY A 693 37.94 -24.17 -13.25
C GLY A 693 37.30 -25.05 -12.18
N ARG A 694 36.61 -26.12 -12.62
CA ARG A 694 35.97 -27.08 -11.70
C ARG A 694 37.01 -27.66 -10.72
N VAL A 695 36.73 -27.52 -9.42
CA VAL A 695 37.58 -27.96 -8.29
C VAL A 695 39.04 -27.49 -8.36
N ALA A 696 39.28 -26.28 -8.88
CA ALA A 696 40.56 -25.59 -8.72
C ALA A 696 40.73 -25.12 -7.26
N LEU A 697 41.92 -25.32 -6.66
CA LEU A 697 42.22 -24.99 -5.26
C LEU A 697 41.20 -25.54 -4.23
N TYR A 698 40.60 -26.70 -4.51
CA TYR A 698 39.44 -27.23 -3.77
C TYR A 698 39.67 -27.36 -2.25
N THR A 699 40.80 -27.94 -1.81
CA THR A 699 41.09 -28.12 -0.38
C THR A 699 41.84 -26.97 0.29
N ASN A 700 42.09 -25.85 -0.42
CA ASN A 700 42.86 -24.73 0.15
C ASN A 700 42.16 -24.22 1.41
N THR A 701 42.89 -23.96 2.49
CA THR A 701 42.30 -23.45 3.76
C THR A 701 42.89 -22.10 4.13
N THR A 702 44.22 -21.98 4.10
CA THR A 702 44.97 -20.76 4.46
C THR A 702 46.03 -20.36 3.44
N GLY A 703 46.24 -21.14 2.38
CA GLY A 703 47.17 -20.80 1.30
C GLY A 703 46.79 -19.49 0.61
N ALA A 704 47.77 -18.70 0.20
CA ALA A 704 47.58 -17.36 -0.35
C ALA A 704 48.37 -17.13 -1.65
N SER A 705 47.99 -16.13 -2.43
CA SER A 705 48.69 -15.75 -3.68
C SER A 705 48.80 -16.88 -4.73
N ASN A 706 47.93 -17.91 -4.67
CA ASN A 706 47.99 -19.02 -5.62
C ASN A 706 47.14 -18.75 -6.87
N VAL A 707 47.67 -19.09 -8.05
CA VAL A 707 46.95 -19.07 -9.34
C VAL A 707 46.70 -20.51 -9.79
N ALA A 708 45.44 -20.88 -10.01
CA ALA A 708 45.00 -22.21 -10.38
C ALA A 708 43.99 -22.14 -11.54
N VAL A 709 44.47 -22.26 -12.77
CA VAL A 709 43.65 -22.15 -13.99
C VAL A 709 43.58 -23.51 -14.68
N GLY A 710 42.45 -24.20 -14.50
CA GLY A 710 42.18 -25.51 -15.07
C GLY A 710 41.44 -26.44 -14.10
N ARG A 711 40.73 -27.44 -14.64
CA ARG A 711 40.06 -28.48 -13.82
C ARG A 711 41.12 -29.19 -12.96
N GLY A 712 40.93 -29.16 -11.64
CA GLY A 712 41.80 -29.82 -10.66
C GLY A 712 43.21 -29.25 -10.55
N ALA A 713 43.45 -28.02 -11.04
CA ALA A 713 44.71 -27.32 -10.75
C ALA A 713 44.81 -27.04 -9.24
N LEU A 714 45.97 -27.33 -8.63
CA LEU A 714 46.20 -27.16 -7.18
C LEU A 714 45.14 -27.84 -6.27
N TYR A 715 44.51 -28.94 -6.74
CA TYR A 715 43.35 -29.56 -6.08
C TYR A 715 43.58 -29.86 -4.58
N SER A 716 44.73 -30.42 -4.23
CA SER A 716 45.08 -30.89 -2.87
C SER A 716 45.77 -29.85 -1.98
N ASN A 717 45.89 -28.60 -2.45
CA ASN A 717 46.60 -27.55 -1.71
C ASN A 717 45.88 -27.28 -0.39
N THR A 718 46.59 -27.08 0.71
CA THR A 718 45.97 -26.75 2.01
C THR A 718 46.48 -25.40 2.52
N THR A 719 47.78 -25.30 2.75
CA THR A 719 48.42 -24.13 3.37
C THR A 719 49.54 -23.52 2.53
N ALA A 720 49.79 -24.03 1.32
CA ALA A 720 50.88 -23.54 0.47
C ALA A 720 50.51 -22.25 -0.26
N SER A 721 51.51 -21.45 -0.61
CA SER A 721 51.35 -20.11 -1.19
C SER A 721 52.21 -19.89 -2.43
N ASP A 722 51.91 -18.83 -3.17
CA ASP A 722 52.75 -18.32 -4.27
C ASP A 722 52.99 -19.34 -5.40
N ASN A 723 52.06 -20.29 -5.59
CA ASN A 723 52.12 -21.27 -6.67
C ASN A 723 51.31 -20.82 -7.89
N THR A 724 51.84 -21.04 -9.09
CA THR A 724 51.12 -20.86 -10.36
C THR A 724 50.91 -22.22 -11.02
N ALA A 725 49.65 -22.63 -11.23
CA ALA A 725 49.26 -23.89 -11.85
C ALA A 725 48.25 -23.65 -12.98
N VAL A 726 48.72 -23.67 -14.23
CA VAL A 726 47.93 -23.41 -15.45
C VAL A 726 47.88 -24.67 -16.30
N GLY A 727 46.77 -25.41 -16.19
CA GLY A 727 46.54 -26.66 -16.91
C GLY A 727 45.64 -27.62 -16.15
N ARG A 728 45.05 -28.59 -16.88
CA ARG A 728 44.30 -29.67 -16.25
C ARG A 728 45.25 -30.52 -15.39
N GLU A 729 44.89 -30.73 -14.13
CA GLU A 729 45.68 -31.48 -13.13
C GLU A 729 47.13 -30.94 -12.94
N ALA A 730 47.39 -29.64 -13.19
CA ALA A 730 48.66 -29.01 -12.84
C ALA A 730 48.80 -28.86 -11.31
N LEU A 731 49.96 -29.25 -10.76
CA LEU A 731 50.23 -29.24 -9.30
C LEU A 731 49.18 -29.96 -8.43
N SER A 732 48.41 -30.92 -8.96
CA SER A 732 47.17 -31.38 -8.29
C SER A 732 47.38 -32.06 -6.94
N SER A 733 48.55 -32.65 -6.69
CA SER A 733 48.90 -33.36 -5.45
C SER A 733 49.59 -32.47 -4.41
N ASN A 734 49.82 -31.18 -4.74
CA ASN A 734 50.55 -30.25 -3.89
C ASN A 734 49.78 -29.99 -2.60
N THR A 735 50.40 -30.13 -1.43
CA THR A 735 49.73 -29.90 -0.15
C THR A 735 50.27 -28.64 0.53
N THR A 736 51.58 -28.59 0.76
CA THR A 736 52.25 -27.53 1.54
C THR A 736 53.45 -26.90 0.82
N ALA A 737 53.71 -27.24 -0.44
CA ALA A 737 54.86 -26.71 -1.18
C ALA A 737 54.55 -25.36 -1.85
N SER A 738 55.38 -24.35 -1.60
CA SER A 738 55.22 -22.99 -2.11
C SER A 738 56.20 -22.64 -3.24
N ASN A 739 55.92 -21.54 -3.96
CA ASN A 739 56.78 -20.97 -5.01
C ASN A 739 57.00 -21.87 -6.25
N ASN A 740 56.05 -22.76 -6.59
CA ASN A 740 56.16 -23.58 -7.81
C ASN A 740 55.38 -22.98 -8.99
N THR A 741 55.92 -23.12 -10.20
CA THR A 741 55.26 -22.74 -11.47
C THR A 741 55.06 -23.97 -12.34
N ALA A 742 53.82 -24.34 -12.62
CA ALA A 742 53.43 -25.47 -13.46
C ALA A 742 52.50 -25.01 -14.58
N VAL A 743 52.98 -24.99 -15.82
CA VAL A 743 52.23 -24.53 -17.00
C VAL A 743 52.17 -25.66 -18.03
N GLY A 744 51.07 -26.39 -18.03
CA GLY A 744 50.85 -27.55 -18.90
C GLY A 744 49.92 -28.59 -18.28
N ARG A 745 49.39 -29.49 -19.10
CA ARG A 745 48.58 -30.62 -18.61
C ARG A 745 49.47 -31.54 -17.77
N SER A 746 49.06 -31.78 -16.53
CA SER A 746 49.77 -32.65 -15.59
C SER A 746 51.23 -32.24 -15.31
N ALA A 747 51.58 -30.95 -15.44
CA ALA A 747 52.89 -30.47 -15.02
C ALA A 747 53.00 -30.50 -13.48
N LEU A 748 54.14 -30.98 -12.94
CA LEU A 748 54.36 -31.17 -11.49
C LEU A 748 53.22 -31.95 -10.79
N LEU A 749 52.62 -32.93 -11.47
CA LEU A 749 51.41 -33.66 -11.03
C LEU A 749 51.54 -34.28 -9.62
N ALA A 750 52.65 -34.96 -9.34
CA ALA A 750 52.89 -35.69 -8.11
C ALA A 750 53.50 -34.86 -6.97
N ASN A 751 53.78 -33.57 -7.19
CA ASN A 751 54.50 -32.74 -6.23
C ASN A 751 53.69 -32.60 -4.95
N THR A 752 54.28 -32.88 -3.78
CA THR A 752 53.60 -32.75 -2.48
C THR A 752 54.24 -31.65 -1.63
N THR A 753 55.57 -31.69 -1.49
CA THR A 753 56.36 -30.77 -0.65
C THR A 753 57.56 -30.12 -1.38
N GLY A 754 57.80 -30.45 -2.65
CA GLY A 754 58.90 -29.84 -3.43
C GLY A 754 58.65 -28.37 -3.78
N THR A 755 59.60 -27.49 -3.51
CA THR A 755 59.46 -26.02 -3.66
C THR A 755 60.34 -25.44 -4.75
N GLN A 756 60.02 -24.22 -5.20
CA GLN A 756 60.84 -23.44 -6.14
C GLN A 756 61.06 -24.14 -7.51
N ASN A 757 60.17 -25.06 -7.90
CA ASN A 757 60.26 -25.75 -9.18
C ASN A 757 59.49 -25.02 -10.29
N VAL A 758 60.04 -25.04 -11.50
CA VAL A 758 59.42 -24.52 -12.73
C VAL A 758 59.21 -25.68 -13.70
N ALA A 759 57.99 -25.90 -14.16
CA ALA A 759 57.60 -26.97 -15.07
C ALA A 759 56.69 -26.43 -16.18
N VAL A 760 57.25 -26.13 -17.34
CA VAL A 760 56.53 -25.54 -18.49
C VAL A 760 56.49 -26.56 -19.63
N GLY A 761 55.38 -27.28 -19.70
CA GLY A 761 55.12 -28.32 -20.71
C GLY A 761 54.14 -29.38 -20.23
N THR A 762 53.58 -30.13 -21.17
CA THR A 762 52.78 -31.32 -20.82
C THR A 762 53.70 -32.42 -20.32
N PHE A 763 53.39 -32.98 -19.14
CA PHE A 763 54.25 -33.93 -18.41
C PHE A 763 55.68 -33.39 -18.16
N ALA A 764 55.83 -32.08 -17.90
CA ALA A 764 57.07 -31.53 -17.38
C ALA A 764 57.16 -31.83 -15.88
N LEU A 765 58.27 -32.45 -15.44
CA LEU A 765 58.60 -32.71 -14.02
C LEU A 765 57.45 -33.39 -13.23
N ASP A 766 56.69 -34.29 -13.87
CA ASP A 766 55.41 -34.75 -13.35
C ASP A 766 55.48 -35.83 -12.26
N ALA A 767 56.59 -36.58 -12.16
CA ALA A 767 56.84 -37.53 -11.07
C ALA A 767 57.54 -36.92 -9.83
N ASN A 768 57.81 -35.62 -9.81
CA ASN A 768 58.45 -34.95 -8.67
C ASN A 768 57.57 -35.07 -7.43
N THR A 769 58.15 -35.43 -6.29
CA THR A 769 57.40 -35.52 -5.02
C THR A 769 57.89 -34.46 -4.03
N THR A 770 59.19 -34.46 -3.74
CA THR A 770 59.81 -33.64 -2.68
C THR A 770 61.04 -32.86 -3.13
N ALA A 771 61.42 -32.90 -4.41
CA ALA A 771 62.62 -32.21 -4.89
C ALA A 771 62.38 -30.72 -5.13
N ASN A 772 63.44 -29.92 -5.01
CA ASN A 772 63.41 -28.45 -5.03
C ASN A 772 64.27 -27.87 -6.17
N ASN A 773 63.98 -26.62 -6.54
CA ASN A 773 64.81 -25.78 -7.42
C ASN A 773 65.06 -26.35 -8.84
N ASN A 774 64.19 -27.25 -9.34
CA ASN A 774 64.31 -27.78 -10.69
C ASN A 774 63.58 -26.90 -11.72
N THR A 775 64.20 -26.67 -12.88
CA THR A 775 63.59 -26.02 -14.05
C THR A 775 63.43 -27.02 -15.18
N ALA A 776 62.21 -27.29 -15.63
CA ALA A 776 61.86 -28.23 -16.69
C ALA A 776 60.99 -27.53 -17.74
N VAL A 777 61.53 -27.25 -18.93
CA VAL A 777 60.85 -26.51 -19.99
C VAL A 777 60.82 -27.34 -21.28
N GLY A 778 59.68 -28.01 -21.53
CA GLY A 778 59.51 -28.89 -22.68
C GLY A 778 58.44 -29.96 -22.49
N TYR A 779 58.07 -30.63 -23.57
CA TYR A 779 57.27 -31.86 -23.48
C TYR A 779 58.14 -32.98 -22.90
N VAL A 780 57.70 -33.58 -21.80
CA VAL A 780 58.36 -34.72 -21.13
C VAL A 780 59.82 -34.39 -20.73
N SER A 781 60.10 -33.13 -20.40
CA SER A 781 61.37 -32.73 -19.76
C SER A 781 61.35 -33.11 -18.29
N LEU A 782 62.44 -33.71 -17.81
CA LEU A 782 62.65 -34.06 -16.39
C LEU A 782 61.55 -34.95 -15.76
N THR A 783 60.76 -35.67 -16.58
CA THR A 783 59.53 -36.40 -16.18
C THR A 783 59.74 -37.41 -15.04
N SER A 784 60.86 -38.15 -15.02
CA SER A 784 61.11 -39.22 -14.03
C SER A 784 61.70 -38.73 -12.70
N ASN A 785 61.94 -37.42 -12.55
CA ASN A 785 62.66 -36.87 -11.40
C ASN A 785 61.77 -36.88 -10.17
N THR A 786 62.16 -37.63 -9.14
CA THR A 786 61.39 -37.75 -7.89
C THR A 786 61.98 -36.90 -6.77
N THR A 787 63.31 -36.96 -6.60
CA THR A 787 64.05 -36.29 -5.51
C THR A 787 65.30 -35.52 -5.94
N GLY A 788 65.72 -35.59 -7.21
CA GLY A 788 66.89 -34.84 -7.70
C GLY A 788 66.66 -33.33 -7.72
N THR A 789 67.63 -32.52 -7.25
CA THR A 789 67.48 -31.06 -7.06
C THR A 789 68.38 -30.22 -7.94
N GLU A 790 68.01 -28.96 -8.13
CA GLU A 790 68.81 -27.94 -8.84
C GLU A 790 69.14 -28.29 -10.31
N ASN A 791 68.30 -29.11 -10.95
CA ASN A 791 68.45 -29.48 -12.36
C ASN A 791 67.76 -28.49 -13.31
N THR A 792 68.38 -28.17 -14.44
CA THR A 792 67.82 -27.31 -15.51
C THR A 792 67.70 -28.08 -16.83
N ALA A 793 66.49 -28.46 -17.21
CA ALA A 793 66.17 -29.27 -18.39
C ALA A 793 65.29 -28.49 -19.39
N THR A 794 65.88 -27.97 -20.47
CA THR A 794 65.19 -27.17 -21.49
C THR A 794 65.22 -27.85 -22.85
N GLY A 795 64.09 -28.42 -23.28
CA GLY A 795 63.92 -29.13 -24.54
C GLY A 795 62.92 -30.29 -24.46
N ARG A 796 62.45 -30.76 -25.62
CA ARG A 796 61.64 -31.99 -25.69
C ARG A 796 62.49 -33.19 -25.27
N ASN A 797 62.07 -33.91 -24.24
CA ASN A 797 62.77 -35.04 -23.62
C ASN A 797 64.20 -34.70 -23.11
N SER A 798 64.49 -33.47 -22.70
CA SER A 798 65.74 -33.17 -21.96
C SER A 798 65.70 -33.81 -20.57
N LEU A 799 66.80 -34.43 -20.16
CA LEU A 799 67.00 -35.02 -18.81
C LEU A 799 65.87 -35.97 -18.35
N SER A 800 65.17 -36.63 -19.29
CA SER A 800 63.86 -37.26 -18.99
C SER A 800 63.92 -38.44 -18.03
N SER A 801 65.03 -39.18 -18.01
CA SER A 801 65.22 -40.39 -17.19
C SER A 801 65.79 -40.11 -15.79
N ASN A 802 66.10 -38.85 -15.46
CA ASN A 802 66.74 -38.52 -14.18
C ASN A 802 65.78 -38.83 -13.04
N THR A 803 66.22 -39.56 -12.02
CA THR A 803 65.40 -39.87 -10.84
C THR A 803 65.90 -39.10 -9.61
N THR A 804 67.21 -39.16 -9.36
CA THR A 804 67.85 -38.60 -8.16
C THR A 804 69.12 -37.78 -8.43
N GLY A 805 69.54 -37.60 -9.69
CA GLY A 805 70.71 -36.79 -10.04
C GLY A 805 70.46 -35.30 -9.85
N ASN A 806 71.52 -34.54 -9.54
CA ASN A 806 71.46 -33.16 -9.05
C ASN A 806 72.42 -32.24 -9.83
N TYR A 807 72.17 -30.92 -9.80
CA TYR A 807 73.03 -29.91 -10.42
C TYR A 807 73.26 -30.09 -11.94
N ASN A 808 72.35 -30.79 -12.64
CA ASN A 808 72.52 -31.10 -14.06
C ASN A 808 71.86 -30.03 -14.96
N VAL A 809 72.55 -29.64 -16.03
CA VAL A 809 72.06 -28.71 -17.07
C VAL A 809 71.91 -29.46 -18.39
N ALA A 810 70.71 -29.45 -18.98
CA ALA A 810 70.36 -30.17 -20.19
C ALA A 810 69.56 -29.28 -21.14
N VAL A 811 70.25 -28.56 -22.03
CA VAL A 811 69.67 -27.58 -22.95
C VAL A 811 69.75 -28.09 -24.39
N GLY A 812 68.62 -28.59 -24.90
CA GLY A 812 68.49 -29.20 -26.21
C GLY A 812 67.50 -30.36 -26.20
N SER A 813 66.87 -30.67 -27.34
CA SER A 813 66.04 -31.88 -27.41
C SER A 813 66.93 -33.13 -27.31
N LEU A 814 66.54 -34.06 -26.44
CA LEU A 814 67.31 -35.25 -26.08
C LEU A 814 68.70 -34.98 -25.48
N ALA A 815 68.96 -33.75 -24.99
CA ALA A 815 70.14 -33.47 -24.16
C ALA A 815 70.05 -34.25 -22.84
N LEU A 816 71.13 -34.92 -22.46
CA LEU A 816 71.28 -35.69 -21.21
C LEU A 816 70.15 -36.71 -20.96
N ASN A 817 69.58 -37.26 -22.04
CA ASN A 817 68.28 -37.94 -22.04
C ASN A 817 68.21 -39.15 -21.09
N GLY A 818 69.25 -40.00 -21.09
CA GLY A 818 69.32 -41.26 -20.34
C GLY A 818 69.89 -41.17 -18.93
N ASN A 819 70.19 -39.96 -18.43
CA ASN A 819 70.77 -39.78 -17.10
C ASN A 819 69.81 -40.30 -16.05
N THR A 820 70.28 -41.13 -15.12
CA THR A 820 69.46 -41.65 -14.02
C THR A 820 69.86 -41.00 -12.70
N THR A 821 71.15 -41.03 -12.38
CA THR A 821 71.68 -40.65 -11.06
C THR A 821 73.03 -39.93 -11.11
N ALA A 822 73.48 -39.41 -12.26
CA ALA A 822 74.71 -38.61 -12.30
C ALA A 822 74.46 -37.17 -11.82
N ASP A 823 75.49 -36.57 -11.24
CA ASP A 823 75.47 -35.19 -10.74
C ASP A 823 76.44 -34.27 -11.52
N ASN A 824 76.18 -32.97 -11.47
CA ASN A 824 77.04 -31.90 -12.01
C ASN A 824 77.32 -32.01 -13.52
N VAL A 825 76.38 -32.53 -14.30
CA VAL A 825 76.55 -32.75 -15.75
C VAL A 825 75.97 -31.58 -16.55
N THR A 826 76.77 -30.98 -17.43
CA THR A 826 76.32 -29.94 -18.39
C THR A 826 76.25 -30.51 -19.80
N ALA A 827 75.08 -30.44 -20.44
CA ALA A 827 74.82 -30.90 -21.79
C ALA A 827 74.04 -29.82 -22.58
N VAL A 828 74.69 -29.19 -23.55
CA VAL A 828 74.12 -28.10 -24.35
C VAL A 828 74.23 -28.46 -25.83
N GLY A 829 73.12 -28.91 -26.41
CA GLY A 829 73.05 -29.33 -27.82
C GLY A 829 72.07 -30.48 -28.05
N TYR A 830 71.74 -30.73 -29.32
CA TYR A 830 70.91 -31.87 -29.71
C TYR A 830 71.67 -33.19 -29.50
N ASN A 831 71.07 -34.13 -28.75
CA ASN A 831 71.68 -35.38 -28.30
C ASN A 831 73.02 -35.23 -27.51
N ALA A 832 73.37 -34.05 -26.98
CA ALA A 832 74.56 -33.90 -26.13
C ALA A 832 74.42 -34.80 -24.87
N LEU A 833 75.43 -35.61 -24.56
CA LEU A 833 75.41 -36.60 -23.46
C LEU A 833 74.17 -37.51 -23.41
N ARG A 834 73.55 -37.82 -24.57
CA ARG A 834 72.26 -38.53 -24.63
C ARG A 834 72.24 -39.84 -23.84
N ASN A 835 73.30 -40.65 -23.94
CA ASN A 835 73.36 -42.00 -23.38
C ASN A 835 73.95 -42.05 -21.96
N ASN A 836 74.34 -40.89 -21.40
CA ASN A 836 74.97 -40.81 -20.08
C ASN A 836 74.00 -41.30 -19.01
N THR A 837 74.35 -42.32 -18.23
CA THR A 837 73.48 -42.88 -17.19
C THR A 837 73.93 -42.43 -15.80
N THR A 838 75.20 -42.65 -15.48
CA THR A 838 75.82 -42.31 -14.19
C THR A 838 77.12 -41.52 -14.32
N GLY A 839 77.52 -41.12 -15.54
CA GLY A 839 78.72 -40.33 -15.80
C GLY A 839 78.60 -38.90 -15.26
N ALA A 840 79.31 -38.59 -14.19
CA ALA A 840 79.20 -37.33 -13.42
C ALA A 840 80.30 -36.32 -13.77
N ASN A 841 80.03 -35.03 -13.49
CA ASN A 841 80.94 -33.91 -13.73
C ASN A 841 81.41 -33.75 -15.19
N ASN A 842 80.59 -34.18 -16.17
CA ASN A 842 80.90 -34.03 -17.59
C ASN A 842 80.34 -32.71 -18.15
N VAL A 843 81.05 -32.11 -19.11
CA VAL A 843 80.62 -30.93 -19.88
C VAL A 843 80.59 -31.28 -21.36
N ALA A 844 79.44 -31.16 -22.01
CA ALA A 844 79.24 -31.42 -23.44
C ALA A 844 78.51 -30.25 -24.09
N ILE A 845 79.18 -29.51 -24.97
CA ILE A 845 78.64 -28.33 -25.66
C ILE A 845 78.79 -28.54 -27.17
N GLY A 846 77.71 -28.93 -27.84
CA GLY A 846 77.68 -29.19 -29.27
C GLY A 846 76.64 -30.24 -29.69
N TYR A 847 76.43 -30.35 -31.00
CA TYR A 847 75.67 -31.46 -31.59
C TYR A 847 76.42 -32.78 -31.33
N GLN A 848 75.77 -33.75 -30.69
CA GLN A 848 76.34 -35.08 -30.38
C GLN A 848 77.68 -35.08 -29.61
N ALA A 849 78.01 -34.01 -28.86
CA ALA A 849 79.15 -34.02 -27.95
C ALA A 849 78.93 -35.06 -26.83
N LEU A 850 79.94 -35.90 -26.56
CA LEU A 850 79.88 -37.03 -25.60
C LEU A 850 78.64 -37.94 -25.79
N LEU A 851 78.24 -38.21 -27.04
CA LEU A 851 77.01 -38.94 -27.37
C LEU A 851 76.93 -40.33 -26.72
N ALA A 852 78.01 -41.11 -26.81
CA ALA A 852 78.06 -42.51 -26.40
C ALA A 852 78.37 -42.70 -24.90
N ASN A 853 78.67 -41.63 -24.16
CA ASN A 853 79.16 -41.75 -22.78
C ASN A 853 78.08 -42.41 -21.93
N THR A 854 78.47 -43.35 -21.06
CA THR A 854 77.54 -44.03 -20.13
C THR A 854 77.94 -43.75 -18.69
N THR A 855 79.18 -44.11 -18.33
CA THR A 855 79.74 -43.99 -16.97
C THR A 855 81.06 -43.23 -16.91
N GLY A 856 81.56 -42.69 -18.04
CA GLY A 856 82.75 -41.85 -18.06
C GLY A 856 82.51 -40.54 -17.31
N ASN A 857 83.53 -40.01 -16.64
CA ASN A 857 83.44 -38.92 -15.66
C ASN A 857 84.47 -37.82 -15.96
N LEU A 858 84.18 -36.59 -15.54
CA LEU A 858 85.14 -35.46 -15.58
C LEU A 858 85.67 -35.14 -16.98
N ASN A 859 84.89 -35.42 -18.03
CA ASN A 859 85.23 -35.11 -19.41
C ASN A 859 84.64 -33.75 -19.85
N THR A 860 85.41 -32.95 -20.58
CA THR A 860 84.97 -31.73 -21.25
C THR A 860 85.02 -31.91 -22.76
N ALA A 861 83.91 -31.68 -23.45
CA ALA A 861 83.75 -31.75 -24.90
C ALA A 861 83.05 -30.49 -25.41
N CYS A 862 83.74 -29.66 -26.18
CA CYS A 862 83.22 -28.40 -26.71
C CYS A 862 83.41 -28.36 -28.23
N GLY A 863 82.37 -28.77 -28.97
CA GLY A 863 82.37 -28.90 -30.42
C GLY A 863 81.32 -29.89 -30.90
N GLN A 864 80.97 -29.82 -32.20
CA GLN A 864 80.21 -30.89 -32.85
C GLN A 864 81.02 -32.20 -32.76
N GLU A 865 80.40 -33.29 -32.31
CA GLU A 865 80.99 -34.64 -32.32
C GLU A 865 82.31 -34.76 -31.53
N ALA A 866 82.58 -33.84 -30.59
CA ALA A 866 83.71 -33.93 -29.67
C ALA A 866 83.50 -35.05 -28.64
N LEU A 867 84.50 -35.92 -28.45
CA LEU A 867 84.41 -37.15 -27.63
C LEU A 867 83.16 -38.01 -27.94
N GLN A 868 82.75 -38.10 -29.22
CA GLN A 868 81.49 -38.73 -29.61
C GLN A 868 81.35 -40.18 -29.12
N ASP A 869 82.39 -40.99 -29.33
CA ASP A 869 82.38 -42.44 -29.07
C ASP A 869 82.95 -42.83 -27.68
N ASN A 870 83.22 -41.84 -26.82
CA ASN A 870 83.57 -42.09 -25.41
C ASN A 870 82.45 -42.87 -24.73
N THR A 871 82.79 -44.00 -24.10
CA THR A 871 81.81 -44.82 -23.36
C THR A 871 82.04 -44.76 -21.85
N THR A 872 83.29 -44.88 -21.40
CA THR A 872 83.67 -44.94 -19.98
C THR A 872 84.93 -44.14 -19.63
N ALA A 873 85.55 -43.44 -20.59
CA ALA A 873 86.79 -42.71 -20.39
C ALA A 873 86.64 -41.52 -19.44
N ARG A 874 87.75 -41.04 -18.88
CA ARG A 874 87.75 -39.99 -17.84
C ARG A 874 88.80 -38.91 -18.07
N TYR A 875 88.56 -37.73 -17.50
CA TYR A 875 89.49 -36.58 -17.50
C TYR A 875 89.87 -36.01 -18.88
N ASN A 876 89.15 -36.38 -19.94
CA ASN A 876 89.47 -35.89 -21.28
C ASN A 876 88.97 -34.47 -21.53
N SER A 877 89.71 -33.68 -22.31
CA SER A 877 89.44 -32.26 -22.60
C SER A 877 89.52 -31.98 -24.10
N ALA A 878 88.40 -32.08 -24.82
CA ALA A 878 88.28 -31.90 -26.26
C ALA A 878 87.63 -30.56 -26.63
N PHE A 879 88.35 -29.71 -27.37
CA PHE A 879 87.90 -28.40 -27.83
C PHE A 879 88.03 -28.27 -29.35
N GLY A 880 86.91 -28.37 -30.07
CA GLY A 880 86.82 -28.31 -31.52
C GLY A 880 85.92 -29.40 -32.08
N ARG A 881 85.50 -29.26 -33.34
CA ARG A 881 84.68 -30.29 -34.00
C ARG A 881 85.52 -31.56 -34.19
N GLN A 882 84.97 -32.70 -33.77
CA GLN A 882 85.59 -34.03 -33.82
C GLN A 882 86.93 -34.12 -33.05
N ALA A 883 87.19 -33.24 -32.08
CA ALA A 883 88.32 -33.41 -31.16
C ALA A 883 88.09 -34.66 -30.28
N LEU A 884 89.10 -35.53 -30.17
CA LEU A 884 89.03 -36.84 -29.49
C LEU A 884 87.82 -37.71 -29.92
N ALA A 885 87.36 -37.61 -31.17
CA ALA A 885 86.07 -38.21 -31.58
C ALA A 885 85.96 -39.72 -31.29
N ASN A 886 87.03 -40.47 -31.54
CA ASN A 886 87.08 -41.93 -31.46
C ASN A 886 87.58 -42.47 -30.10
N VAL A 887 87.87 -41.60 -29.12
CA VAL A 887 88.32 -42.04 -27.77
C VAL A 887 87.18 -42.78 -27.10
N THR A 888 87.35 -44.08 -26.84
CA THR A 888 86.33 -44.93 -26.18
C THR A 888 86.59 -45.11 -24.69
N THR A 889 87.87 -45.28 -24.31
CA THR A 889 88.32 -45.56 -22.93
C THR A 889 89.55 -44.78 -22.49
N GLY A 890 90.32 -44.18 -23.40
CA GLY A 890 91.60 -43.51 -23.07
C GLY A 890 91.43 -42.26 -22.19
N GLU A 891 92.23 -42.13 -21.14
CA GLU A 891 92.01 -41.13 -20.06
C GLU A 891 93.02 -39.97 -20.09
N GLU A 892 92.66 -38.83 -19.47
CA GLU A 892 93.54 -37.68 -19.25
C GLU A 892 94.06 -36.99 -20.55
N ASN A 893 93.45 -37.25 -21.72
CA ASN A 893 93.86 -36.62 -22.98
C ASN A 893 93.31 -35.19 -23.12
N THR A 894 94.11 -34.27 -23.67
CA THR A 894 93.71 -32.90 -24.01
C THR A 894 93.87 -32.68 -25.51
N ALA A 895 92.81 -32.30 -26.23
CA ALA A 895 92.89 -31.93 -27.64
C ALA A 895 92.19 -30.60 -27.94
N ILE A 896 92.82 -29.76 -28.77
CA ILE A 896 92.34 -28.41 -29.09
C ILE A 896 92.50 -28.15 -30.59
N GLY A 897 91.47 -28.44 -31.38
CA GLY A 897 91.46 -28.25 -32.84
C GLY A 897 90.30 -28.97 -33.53
N PHE A 898 90.12 -28.70 -34.83
CA PHE A 898 89.31 -29.57 -35.69
C PHE A 898 90.09 -30.87 -35.92
N GLN A 899 89.46 -32.02 -35.65
CA GLN A 899 90.10 -33.35 -35.76
C GLN A 899 91.46 -33.35 -35.03
N ALA A 900 91.44 -33.03 -33.74
CA ALA A 900 92.61 -33.06 -32.88
C ALA A 900 92.53 -34.28 -31.97
N GLY A 901 93.57 -35.13 -32.00
CA GLY A 901 93.62 -36.38 -31.26
C GLY A 901 92.56 -37.40 -31.68
N ASP A 902 92.05 -37.38 -32.92
CA ASP A 902 90.93 -38.25 -33.33
C ASP A 902 91.34 -39.66 -33.75
N ALA A 903 92.64 -39.96 -33.92
CA ALA A 903 93.15 -41.33 -33.95
C ALA A 903 93.32 -41.97 -32.55
N ILE A 904 93.16 -41.21 -31.45
CA ILE A 904 93.21 -41.78 -30.09
C ILE A 904 91.92 -42.57 -29.83
N VAL A 905 92.07 -43.84 -29.44
CA VAL A 905 90.95 -44.72 -29.04
C VAL A 905 91.02 -45.08 -27.55
N ASP A 906 92.16 -45.61 -27.11
CA ASP A 906 92.41 -46.13 -25.76
C ASP A 906 93.66 -45.54 -25.07
N GLY A 907 94.55 -44.87 -25.82
CA GLY A 907 95.73 -44.16 -25.31
C GLY A 907 95.38 -42.98 -24.39
N GLY A 908 96.28 -42.65 -23.46
CA GLY A 908 96.02 -41.68 -22.39
C GLY A 908 97.08 -40.61 -22.20
N LYS A 909 96.74 -39.51 -21.52
CA LYS A 909 97.66 -38.43 -21.13
C LYS A 909 98.32 -37.70 -22.30
N ASN A 910 97.73 -37.76 -23.49
CA ASN A 910 98.24 -37.09 -24.68
C ASN A 910 97.72 -35.65 -24.78
N ILE A 911 98.53 -34.75 -25.34
CA ILE A 911 98.20 -33.35 -25.59
C ILE A 911 98.29 -33.08 -27.09
N CYS A 912 97.17 -32.81 -27.75
CA CYS A 912 97.06 -32.64 -29.21
C CYS A 912 96.49 -31.27 -29.57
N ILE A 913 97.35 -30.28 -29.88
CA ILE A 913 96.95 -28.88 -30.05
C ILE A 913 97.14 -28.43 -31.50
N GLY A 914 96.03 -28.07 -32.15
CA GLY A 914 95.89 -27.59 -33.52
C GLY A 914 95.11 -28.56 -34.39
N SER A 915 94.67 -28.12 -35.57
CA SER A 915 93.86 -28.96 -36.47
C SER A 915 94.70 -30.10 -37.04
N ASN A 916 94.17 -31.33 -36.97
CA ASN A 916 94.84 -32.54 -37.44
C ASN A 916 96.19 -32.73 -36.72
N ALA A 917 96.25 -32.39 -35.43
CA ALA A 917 97.36 -32.72 -34.54
C ALA A 917 96.99 -33.98 -33.74
N ASP A 918 97.83 -35.01 -33.79
CA ASP A 918 97.46 -36.35 -33.31
C ASP A 918 98.65 -37.17 -32.77
N VAL A 919 98.34 -38.37 -32.29
CA VAL A 919 99.28 -39.48 -32.07
C VAL A 919 98.87 -40.63 -33.01
N ASP A 920 99.82 -41.33 -33.59
CA ASP A 920 99.50 -42.48 -34.46
C ASP A 920 99.08 -43.74 -33.65
N ASN A 921 98.40 -44.67 -34.31
CA ASN A 921 97.14 -45.32 -33.89
C ASN A 921 97.28 -46.45 -32.82
N ASP A 922 98.31 -46.43 -31.98
CA ASP A 922 98.68 -47.56 -31.10
C ASP A 922 98.66 -47.23 -29.59
N GLY A 923 97.50 -46.84 -29.04
CA GLY A 923 97.28 -46.74 -27.59
C GLY A 923 98.29 -45.88 -26.82
N ARG A 924 98.88 -44.88 -27.48
CA ARG A 924 100.10 -44.19 -27.02
C ARG A 924 99.83 -43.34 -25.78
N GLU A 925 100.86 -43.17 -24.94
CA GLU A 925 100.76 -42.33 -23.74
C GLU A 925 101.78 -41.20 -23.69
N PHE A 926 101.46 -40.14 -22.93
CA PHE A 926 102.34 -39.01 -22.62
C PHE A 926 102.90 -38.26 -23.85
N SER A 927 102.26 -38.36 -25.03
CA SER A 927 102.67 -37.61 -26.21
C SER A 927 102.22 -36.16 -26.12
N ILE A 928 103.08 -35.22 -26.51
CA ILE A 928 102.71 -33.80 -26.65
C ILE A 928 102.90 -33.41 -28.12
N THR A 929 101.80 -33.37 -28.87
CA THR A 929 101.72 -32.98 -30.28
C THR A 929 101.16 -31.56 -30.42
N ILE A 930 101.91 -30.61 -30.98
CA ILE A 930 101.45 -29.22 -31.19
C ILE A 930 101.74 -28.74 -32.61
N GLY A 931 100.72 -28.51 -33.42
CA GLY A 931 100.88 -28.04 -34.81
C GLY A 931 99.65 -28.19 -35.68
N ASN A 932 99.83 -28.14 -37.00
CA ASN A 932 98.77 -28.48 -37.96
C ASN A 932 99.21 -29.62 -38.87
N ASN A 933 98.34 -30.61 -39.06
CA ASN A 933 98.64 -31.86 -39.79
C ASN A 933 99.98 -32.45 -39.29
N ILE A 934 100.01 -32.92 -38.05
CA ILE A 934 101.23 -33.35 -37.35
C ILE A 934 100.92 -34.55 -36.45
N LEU A 935 101.89 -35.46 -36.34
CA LEU A 935 101.69 -36.80 -35.81
C LEU A 935 102.81 -37.17 -34.84
N SER A 936 102.46 -37.56 -33.61
CA SER A 936 103.42 -38.21 -32.69
C SER A 936 103.61 -39.68 -33.08
N ASN A 937 104.86 -40.08 -33.31
CA ASN A 937 105.23 -41.43 -33.70
C ASN A 937 105.77 -42.31 -32.55
N ASP A 938 105.78 -41.81 -31.31
CA ASP A 938 106.25 -42.55 -30.13
C ASP A 938 105.58 -42.01 -28.85
N SER A 939 105.55 -42.81 -27.78
CA SER A 939 105.06 -42.39 -26.45
C SER A 939 106.09 -41.53 -25.71
N ASN A 940 105.65 -40.73 -24.72
CA ASN A 940 106.52 -39.86 -23.91
C ASN A 940 107.42 -38.92 -24.74
N CYS A 941 106.93 -38.47 -25.91
CA CYS A 941 107.68 -37.61 -26.83
C CYS A 941 107.00 -36.23 -27.02
N PHE A 942 107.82 -35.20 -27.27
CA PHE A 942 107.35 -33.84 -27.57
C PHE A 942 107.61 -33.48 -29.04
N THR A 943 106.52 -33.33 -29.80
CA THR A 943 106.49 -33.16 -31.24
C THR A 943 105.75 -31.87 -31.59
N PHE A 944 106.42 -30.90 -32.21
CA PHE A 944 105.78 -29.63 -32.54
C PHE A 944 106.25 -29.03 -33.88
N GLY A 945 105.34 -28.36 -34.58
CA GLY A 945 105.56 -27.74 -35.89
C GLY A 945 104.44 -28.03 -36.90
N LYS A 946 104.78 -28.74 -37.97
CA LYS A 946 103.84 -29.36 -38.94
C LYS A 946 104.47 -30.62 -39.55
N SER A 947 103.74 -31.39 -40.36
CA SER A 947 104.17 -32.63 -41.06
C SER A 947 105.54 -32.66 -41.79
N GLY A 948 106.29 -31.56 -41.86
CA GLY A 948 107.62 -31.53 -42.48
C GLY A 948 108.66 -30.64 -41.80
N ASN A 949 108.45 -30.15 -40.56
CA ASN A 949 109.46 -29.36 -39.83
C ASN A 949 109.24 -29.42 -38.30
N ARG A 950 110.32 -29.63 -37.54
CA ARG A 950 110.41 -29.56 -36.06
C ARG A 950 111.46 -28.53 -35.65
N VAL A 951 111.27 -27.85 -34.52
CA VAL A 951 112.24 -26.88 -33.97
C VAL A 951 112.93 -27.44 -32.72
N HIS A 952 114.16 -26.99 -32.45
CA HIS A 952 115.02 -27.40 -31.33
C HIS A 952 115.47 -26.15 -30.55
N ASN A 953 115.84 -26.31 -29.27
CA ASN A 953 116.27 -25.21 -28.40
C ASN A 953 117.74 -25.38 -27.99
N GLN A 954 118.55 -24.36 -28.24
CA GLN A 954 119.90 -24.21 -27.70
C GLN A 954 120.02 -22.85 -27.01
N PHE A 955 120.54 -22.83 -25.78
CA PHE A 955 120.88 -21.62 -25.06
C PHE A 955 122.39 -21.57 -24.78
N THR A 956 122.99 -20.38 -24.88
CA THR A 956 124.42 -20.18 -25.20
C THR A 956 125.42 -20.37 -24.03
N SER A 957 125.04 -21.10 -22.98
CA SER A 957 125.96 -21.50 -21.90
C SER A 957 125.48 -22.75 -21.15
N ASN A 958 126.10 -23.90 -21.44
CA ASN A 958 126.15 -25.16 -20.68
C ASN A 958 125.01 -25.46 -19.68
N ALA A 959 123.78 -25.60 -20.17
CA ALA A 959 122.68 -26.21 -19.42
C ALA A 959 122.51 -27.68 -19.86
N SER A 960 122.81 -28.63 -18.97
CA SER A 960 122.82 -30.08 -19.29
C SER A 960 121.74 -30.87 -18.55
N TRP A 961 121.35 -32.02 -19.12
CA TRP A 961 120.32 -32.92 -18.60
C TRP A 961 120.96 -34.12 -17.88
N THR A 962 120.47 -34.45 -16.69
CA THR A 962 121.01 -35.51 -15.82
C THR A 962 120.94 -36.91 -16.45
N ARG A 963 121.94 -37.77 -16.19
CA ARG A 963 121.98 -39.18 -16.63
C ARG A 963 122.21 -40.16 -15.46
N ASN A 964 121.62 -41.35 -15.54
CA ASN A 964 121.77 -42.41 -14.53
C ASN A 964 123.12 -43.13 -14.64
N SER A 965 123.69 -43.57 -13.50
CA SER A 965 125.08 -44.06 -13.43
C SER A 965 125.31 -45.23 -12.45
N ASP A 966 124.24 -45.96 -12.08
CA ASP A 966 124.28 -47.09 -11.14
C ASP A 966 125.18 -48.26 -11.62
N VAL A 967 125.83 -48.95 -10.69
CA VAL A 967 126.71 -50.11 -10.97
C VAL A 967 125.95 -51.28 -11.62
N ARG A 968 124.67 -51.47 -11.29
CA ARG A 968 123.80 -52.53 -11.84
C ARG A 968 123.36 -52.26 -13.28
N LEU A 969 123.51 -51.02 -13.75
CA LEU A 969 123.21 -50.61 -15.12
C LEU A 969 124.47 -50.62 -16.01
N LYS A 970 125.57 -51.19 -15.50
CA LYS A 970 126.88 -51.25 -16.16
C LYS A 970 127.41 -52.68 -16.11
N LYS A 971 128.20 -53.04 -17.12
CA LYS A 971 128.98 -54.28 -17.20
C LYS A 971 130.42 -53.94 -17.52
N ASP A 972 131.31 -54.93 -17.41
CA ASP A 972 132.72 -54.83 -17.83
C ASP A 972 133.46 -53.63 -17.18
N ILE A 973 133.11 -53.32 -15.92
CA ILE A 973 133.60 -52.14 -15.19
C ILE A 973 135.06 -52.36 -14.80
N GLN A 974 135.97 -51.65 -15.47
CA GLN A 974 137.40 -51.66 -15.19
C GLN A 974 137.87 -50.30 -14.68
N THR A 975 139.02 -50.27 -14.00
CA THR A 975 139.69 -49.02 -13.63
C THR A 975 140.26 -48.38 -14.89
N ASN A 976 139.82 -47.16 -15.24
CA ASN A 976 140.42 -46.37 -16.33
C ASN A 976 141.96 -46.34 -16.18
N ALA A 977 142.66 -46.90 -17.17
CA ALA A 977 144.12 -46.92 -17.24
C ALA A 977 144.66 -46.06 -18.38
N ASP A 978 143.79 -45.62 -19.28
CA ASP A 978 144.12 -45.24 -20.65
C ASP A 978 144.01 -43.72 -20.85
N LEU A 979 143.11 -43.05 -20.12
CA LEU A 979 142.97 -41.59 -20.11
C LEU A 979 143.21 -41.04 -18.69
N GLY A 980 144.48 -40.75 -18.38
CA GLY A 980 144.93 -40.24 -17.09
C GLY A 980 145.80 -38.97 -17.19
N LEU A 981 146.80 -38.87 -16.32
CA LEU A 981 147.66 -37.68 -16.19
C LEU A 981 148.48 -37.38 -17.46
N GLY A 982 148.94 -38.41 -18.18
CA GLY A 982 149.61 -38.24 -19.47
C GLY A 982 148.70 -37.51 -20.46
N PHE A 983 147.57 -38.13 -20.81
CA PHE A 983 146.56 -37.55 -21.70
C PHE A 983 146.16 -36.12 -21.31
N ILE A 984 145.89 -35.86 -20.02
CA ILE A 984 145.49 -34.53 -19.53
C ILE A 984 146.63 -33.50 -19.59
N ASN A 985 147.89 -33.91 -19.48
CA ASN A 985 149.03 -33.01 -19.69
C ASN A 985 149.23 -32.66 -21.18
N ASP A 986 148.92 -33.59 -22.08
CA ASP A 986 148.97 -33.37 -23.53
C ASP A 986 147.79 -32.52 -24.04
N LEU A 987 146.68 -32.44 -23.28
CA LEU A 987 145.56 -31.54 -23.56
C LEU A 987 145.90 -30.06 -23.33
N ARG A 988 146.38 -29.41 -24.38
CA ARG A 988 146.66 -27.97 -24.41
C ARG A 988 145.38 -27.13 -24.26
N THR A 989 145.15 -26.57 -23.06
CA THR A 989 144.11 -25.55 -22.86
C THR A 989 144.39 -24.33 -23.74
N VAL A 990 143.36 -23.83 -24.43
CA VAL A 990 143.43 -22.66 -25.30
C VAL A 990 142.39 -21.61 -24.95
N THR A 991 142.60 -20.40 -25.44
CA THR A 991 141.57 -19.36 -25.47
C THR A 991 141.42 -18.83 -26.88
N TYR A 992 140.20 -18.80 -27.38
CA TYR A 992 139.88 -18.46 -28.77
C TYR A 992 138.78 -17.39 -28.83
N LYS A 993 138.54 -16.88 -30.02
CA LYS A 993 137.28 -16.22 -30.38
C LYS A 993 136.66 -17.01 -31.51
N TRP A 994 135.35 -16.90 -31.69
CA TRP A 994 134.75 -17.40 -32.92
C TRP A 994 135.21 -16.52 -34.09
N LYS A 995 135.46 -17.18 -35.23
CA LYS A 995 135.67 -16.52 -36.52
C LYS A 995 134.39 -15.83 -36.96
N ALA A 996 134.50 -14.77 -37.77
CA ALA A 996 133.37 -14.32 -38.58
C ALA A 996 132.99 -15.42 -39.59
N PRO A 997 131.71 -15.57 -39.96
CA PRO A 997 131.31 -16.53 -41.01
C PRO A 997 132.02 -16.32 -42.35
N SER A 998 132.53 -15.12 -42.65
CA SER A 998 133.38 -14.86 -43.83
C SER A 998 134.83 -15.35 -43.70
N GLU A 999 135.27 -15.74 -42.50
CA GLU A 999 136.62 -16.24 -42.19
C GLU A 999 136.66 -17.77 -42.00
N LEU A 1000 135.51 -18.44 -41.99
CA LEU A 1000 135.40 -19.90 -41.97
C LEU A 1000 135.97 -20.52 -43.27
N ASP A 1001 136.20 -21.83 -43.26
CA ASP A 1001 136.57 -22.53 -44.50
C ASP A 1001 135.36 -22.61 -45.43
N THR A 1002 135.56 -22.35 -46.73
CA THR A 1002 134.52 -22.34 -47.77
C THR A 1002 133.83 -23.68 -47.99
N SER A 1003 134.38 -24.79 -47.47
CA SER A 1003 133.78 -26.12 -47.50
C SER A 1003 132.67 -26.32 -46.46
N LEU A 1004 132.63 -25.51 -45.39
CA LEU A 1004 131.66 -25.65 -44.30
C LEU A 1004 130.33 -24.99 -44.67
N SER A 1005 129.20 -25.62 -44.35
CA SER A 1005 127.85 -25.08 -44.57
C SER A 1005 127.61 -23.71 -43.90
N SER A 1006 128.37 -23.41 -42.86
CA SER A 1006 128.32 -22.16 -42.10
C SER A 1006 129.10 -20.99 -42.72
N TYR A 1007 129.87 -21.21 -43.79
CA TYR A 1007 130.61 -20.13 -44.46
C TYR A 1007 129.66 -19.11 -45.10
N ASN A 1008 129.89 -17.82 -44.83
CA ASN A 1008 129.13 -16.74 -45.45
C ASN A 1008 130.00 -15.49 -45.63
N ALA A 1009 130.48 -15.29 -46.86
CA ALA A 1009 131.31 -14.15 -47.26
C ALA A 1009 130.72 -12.76 -46.93
N ALA A 1010 129.40 -12.63 -46.75
CA ALA A 1010 128.73 -11.37 -46.42
C ALA A 1010 128.63 -11.07 -44.92
N LYS A 1011 128.95 -12.04 -44.04
CA LYS A 1011 128.98 -11.85 -42.58
C LYS A 1011 130.43 -11.67 -42.10
N THR A 1012 130.88 -10.41 -42.04
CA THR A 1012 132.26 -10.02 -41.68
C THR A 1012 132.50 -9.81 -40.18
N GLU A 1013 131.49 -10.01 -39.33
CA GLU A 1013 131.63 -9.98 -37.88
C GLU A 1013 131.32 -11.35 -37.27
N ALA A 1014 132.02 -11.70 -36.19
CA ALA A 1014 131.79 -12.93 -35.46
C ALA A 1014 130.57 -12.80 -34.54
N ASP A 1015 129.64 -13.75 -34.63
CA ASP A 1015 128.42 -13.80 -33.81
C ASP A 1015 128.72 -13.88 -32.29
N TYR A 1016 129.97 -14.21 -31.91
CA TYR A 1016 130.46 -14.16 -30.52
C TYR A 1016 131.88 -13.55 -30.44
N THR A 1017 131.97 -12.29 -30.02
CA THR A 1017 133.24 -11.52 -29.96
C THR A 1017 134.02 -11.64 -28.65
N ASN A 1018 133.45 -12.29 -27.63
CA ASN A 1018 134.09 -12.52 -26.33
C ASN A 1018 135.23 -13.56 -26.39
N LYS A 1019 136.12 -13.52 -25.40
CA LYS A 1019 137.22 -14.48 -25.26
C LYS A 1019 136.69 -15.79 -24.65
N MET A 1020 136.61 -16.83 -25.48
CA MET A 1020 136.24 -18.19 -25.07
C MET A 1020 137.45 -18.95 -24.52
N TYR A 1021 137.19 -19.96 -23.70
CA TYR A 1021 138.18 -20.86 -23.08
C TYR A 1021 137.78 -22.30 -23.43
N GLY A 1022 138.74 -23.16 -23.74
CA GLY A 1022 138.44 -24.55 -24.12
C GLY A 1022 139.63 -25.31 -24.69
N PHE A 1023 139.35 -26.25 -25.59
CA PHE A 1023 140.34 -27.05 -26.33
C PHE A 1023 140.10 -26.94 -27.85
N ILE A 1024 141.10 -27.26 -28.66
CA ILE A 1024 140.92 -27.50 -30.10
C ILE A 1024 140.62 -29.00 -30.29
N ALA A 1025 139.52 -29.33 -30.96
CA ALA A 1025 139.06 -30.72 -31.08
C ALA A 1025 140.08 -31.63 -31.81
N GLN A 1026 140.81 -31.08 -32.78
CA GLN A 1026 141.90 -31.78 -33.49
C GLN A 1026 143.10 -32.07 -32.56
N GLU A 1027 143.40 -31.19 -31.61
CA GLU A 1027 144.48 -31.40 -30.63
C GLU A 1027 144.06 -32.43 -29.57
N VAL A 1028 142.77 -32.43 -29.18
CA VAL A 1028 142.19 -33.53 -28.40
C VAL A 1028 142.31 -34.86 -29.13
N LYS A 1029 142.02 -34.91 -30.44
CA LYS A 1029 142.13 -36.16 -31.21
C LYS A 1029 143.56 -36.67 -31.28
N GLN A 1030 144.55 -35.80 -31.49
CA GLN A 1030 145.95 -36.20 -31.46
C GLN A 1030 146.33 -36.79 -30.09
N ALA A 1031 145.94 -36.14 -28.98
CA ALA A 1031 146.18 -36.68 -27.64
C ALA A 1031 145.45 -38.02 -27.38
N LEU A 1032 144.28 -38.26 -27.98
CA LEU A 1032 143.62 -39.57 -27.93
C LEU A 1032 144.40 -40.64 -28.70
N ASP A 1033 144.89 -40.31 -29.91
CA ASP A 1033 145.69 -41.23 -30.74
C ASP A 1033 147.06 -41.54 -30.13
N ASP A 1034 147.72 -40.55 -29.53
CA ASP A 1034 149.03 -40.69 -28.86
C ASP A 1034 148.94 -41.58 -27.59
N HIS A 1035 147.76 -41.64 -26.96
CA HIS A 1035 147.45 -42.56 -25.85
C HIS A 1035 146.69 -43.83 -26.31
N ASN A 1036 146.61 -44.06 -27.64
CA ASN A 1036 145.97 -45.22 -28.29
C ASN A 1036 144.46 -45.42 -28.00
N VAL A 1037 143.73 -44.39 -27.55
CA VAL A 1037 142.29 -44.47 -27.24
C VAL A 1037 141.44 -44.04 -28.42
N THR A 1038 140.49 -44.88 -28.83
CA THR A 1038 139.72 -44.70 -30.08
C THR A 1038 138.21 -44.53 -29.87
N ASP A 1039 137.71 -44.71 -28.65
CA ASP A 1039 136.28 -44.79 -28.30
C ASP A 1039 135.81 -43.73 -27.27
N PHE A 1040 136.66 -42.76 -26.93
CA PHE A 1040 136.32 -41.71 -25.96
C PHE A 1040 135.24 -40.74 -26.48
N SER A 1041 134.02 -40.90 -25.97
CA SER A 1041 132.83 -40.12 -26.37
C SER A 1041 132.87 -38.63 -26.01
N GLY A 1042 133.98 -38.10 -25.47
CA GLY A 1042 134.20 -36.67 -25.27
C GLY A 1042 134.73 -35.94 -26.51
N TRP A 1043 135.09 -36.66 -27.56
CA TRP A 1043 135.40 -36.12 -28.89
C TRP A 1043 134.50 -36.79 -29.93
N THR A 1044 134.08 -36.04 -30.93
CA THR A 1044 133.23 -36.50 -32.03
C THR A 1044 133.63 -35.83 -33.35
N VAL A 1045 133.15 -36.40 -34.46
CA VAL A 1045 133.14 -35.73 -35.77
C VAL A 1045 131.71 -35.76 -36.29
N ASP A 1046 131.25 -34.69 -36.93
CA ASP A 1046 129.96 -34.64 -37.61
C ASP A 1046 130.06 -34.97 -39.11
N ASN A 1047 128.95 -34.76 -39.82
CA ASN A 1047 128.79 -35.10 -41.23
C ASN A 1047 129.61 -34.20 -42.19
N GLU A 1048 130.17 -33.09 -41.70
CA GLU A 1048 130.95 -32.11 -42.47
C GLU A 1048 132.44 -32.14 -42.09
N ASP A 1049 132.91 -33.26 -41.50
CA ASP A 1049 134.25 -33.43 -40.91
C ASP A 1049 134.57 -32.42 -39.77
N ILE A 1050 133.56 -31.71 -39.24
CA ILE A 1050 133.75 -30.78 -38.13
C ILE A 1050 133.89 -31.58 -36.84
N GLN A 1051 135.03 -31.39 -36.16
CA GLN A 1051 135.32 -32.09 -34.93
C GLN A 1051 134.74 -31.35 -33.72
N GLY A 1052 133.90 -32.04 -32.96
CA GLY A 1052 133.23 -31.56 -31.75
C GLY A 1052 133.88 -32.11 -30.47
N ILE A 1053 133.67 -31.41 -29.35
CA ILE A 1053 134.11 -31.87 -28.02
C ILE A 1053 133.03 -31.63 -26.95
N SER A 1054 132.77 -32.68 -26.18
CA SER A 1054 131.82 -32.71 -25.07
C SER A 1054 132.59 -32.50 -23.76
N TYR A 1055 132.74 -31.23 -23.36
CA TYR A 1055 133.56 -30.79 -22.21
C TYR A 1055 133.26 -31.55 -20.90
N GLU A 1056 132.01 -31.99 -20.69
CA GLU A 1056 131.57 -32.77 -19.54
C GLU A 1056 132.21 -34.17 -19.45
N MET A 1057 132.62 -34.76 -20.58
CA MET A 1057 133.22 -36.11 -20.60
C MET A 1057 134.68 -36.09 -20.10
N PHE A 1058 135.40 -34.98 -20.28
CA PHE A 1058 136.77 -34.78 -19.81
C PHE A 1058 136.90 -34.77 -18.28
N VAL A 1059 135.79 -34.63 -17.56
CA VAL A 1059 135.76 -34.70 -16.09
C VAL A 1059 136.29 -36.04 -15.58
N MET A 1060 136.01 -37.16 -16.26
CA MET A 1060 136.48 -38.47 -15.81
C MET A 1060 137.99 -38.69 -16.02
N PRO A 1061 138.58 -38.38 -17.21
CA PRO A 1061 140.04 -38.29 -17.36
C PRO A 1061 140.70 -37.28 -16.42
N LEU A 1062 140.10 -36.10 -16.17
CA LEU A 1062 140.65 -35.10 -15.26
C LEU A 1062 140.68 -35.59 -13.79
N VAL A 1063 139.63 -36.28 -13.32
CA VAL A 1063 139.62 -36.93 -12.00
C VAL A 1063 140.72 -37.99 -11.91
N LYS A 1064 140.90 -38.81 -12.95
CA LYS A 1064 141.95 -39.82 -13.03
C LYS A 1064 143.36 -39.19 -13.01
N ALA A 1065 143.58 -38.12 -13.76
CA ALA A 1065 144.84 -37.36 -13.77
C ALA A 1065 145.18 -36.77 -12.39
N VAL A 1066 144.20 -36.21 -11.68
CA VAL A 1066 144.39 -35.69 -10.32
C VAL A 1066 144.72 -36.81 -9.32
N GLN A 1067 144.16 -38.02 -9.48
CA GLN A 1067 144.52 -39.19 -8.66
C GLN A 1067 145.98 -39.60 -8.87
N GLU A 1068 146.44 -39.67 -10.13
CA GLU A 1068 147.83 -40.03 -10.47
C GLU A 1068 148.82 -38.95 -10.00
N LEU A 1069 148.52 -37.67 -10.24
CA LEU A 1069 149.33 -36.55 -9.75
C LEU A 1069 149.42 -36.52 -8.21
N SER A 1070 148.36 -36.95 -7.51
CA SER A 1070 148.35 -37.09 -6.05
C SER A 1070 149.23 -38.26 -5.58
N ALA A 1071 149.23 -39.38 -6.30
CA ALA A 1071 150.12 -40.51 -6.04
C ALA A 1071 151.59 -40.15 -6.29
N GLU A 1072 151.91 -39.46 -7.39
CA GLU A 1072 153.26 -38.96 -7.67
C GLU A 1072 153.73 -37.97 -6.60
N ASN A 1073 152.90 -36.99 -6.20
CA ASN A 1073 153.23 -36.07 -5.12
C ASN A 1073 153.46 -36.77 -3.77
N THR A 1074 152.74 -37.87 -3.51
CA THR A 1074 152.93 -38.68 -2.29
C THR A 1074 154.24 -39.45 -2.34
N ALA A 1075 154.60 -40.04 -3.49
CA ALA A 1075 155.89 -40.67 -3.70
C ALA A 1075 157.07 -39.67 -3.68
N LEU A 1076 156.86 -38.44 -4.17
CA LEU A 1076 157.84 -37.37 -4.14
C LEU A 1076 158.10 -36.88 -2.70
N LYS A 1077 157.04 -36.73 -1.89
CA LYS A 1077 157.16 -36.43 -0.45
C LYS A 1077 157.91 -37.52 0.29
N ALA A 1078 157.52 -38.79 0.11
CA ALA A 1078 158.21 -39.92 0.76
C ALA A 1078 159.71 -39.99 0.37
N ARG A 1079 160.09 -39.53 -0.83
CA ARG A 1079 161.50 -39.40 -1.25
C ARG A 1079 162.24 -38.20 -0.64
N LEU A 1080 161.53 -37.13 -0.28
CA LEU A 1080 162.08 -35.98 0.45
C LEU A 1080 162.22 -36.29 1.94
N ASP A 1081 161.19 -36.89 2.55
CA ASP A 1081 161.22 -37.39 3.94
C ASP A 1081 162.40 -38.37 4.14
N ALA A 1082 162.60 -39.30 3.19
CA ALA A 1082 163.72 -40.25 3.20
C ALA A 1082 165.10 -39.62 2.90
N ALA A 1083 165.14 -38.38 2.37
CA ALA A 1083 166.35 -37.59 2.19
C ALA A 1083 166.64 -36.64 3.36
N GLY A 1084 165.70 -36.48 4.30
CA GLY A 1084 165.83 -35.61 5.47
C GLY A 1084 165.70 -34.11 5.17
N ILE A 1085 164.83 -33.74 4.20
CA ILE A 1085 164.57 -32.36 3.76
C ILE A 1085 163.13 -31.96 4.11
#